data_AF-A0A8T2S491-F1
#
_entry.id   AF-A0A8T2S491-F1
#
_cell.length_a   1.000
_cell.length_b   1.000
_cell.length_c   1.000
_cell.angle_alpha   90.00
_cell.angle_beta   90.00
_cell.angle_gamma   90.00
#
_symmetry.space_group_name_H-M   'P 1'
#
loop_
_entity.id
_entity.type
_entity.pdbx_description
1 polymer ?
#
loop_
_entity_poly.entity_id
_entity_poly.type
_entity_poly.pdbx_seq_one_letter_code
_entity_poly.pdbx_strand_id
1 'polypeptide(L)'
;MVKNFHVRLMSIVLDVDVDPATTAWDSSKAYLFVPLIVGTSDIDWYLIENIAYNISWNNPLQRARPDVYLGTDERALGGDRREYAFAKLRASMTSHNKICHPTYGKRGAVADFDIVKETGLIPFEEIMDDIPDGMLLMADGFHKVSELAGVMITAAHSGKRFYVDSIREDLNAESSFPRKDGYLGPVEYNSYADYYKQKYGRDLRCKKQPLIRGRGVSHCKNLLSPRFECTEASTNEEGQDKTYYVMLPPELCLVHPLPGPLVRGAQCLPSIMRRVESMLLAIQLKHDIGYSIPASKVLEALTAASCQETFCYERAELLGDAYLKWVVSRWLFLKFPQKHEGQLTRMRQQNVSNMVLYEKALQKGLQAYIQADRFAPCRWTAPGVPPVFDEDVKDDDFISDKRSLRLQNNNCNEEVLESSSDLNCHLVHIQSDKCNKEAKDDSSEYEVLDDTDGDSSSTEEGEIEGDLSSYRVLSSKTLADVVEALIGVYYVESGPKAATHLMDWIGIPSRYDMEDGTRARAGCTVPETVLRSIDFEKIEMALGYSFRERSLLVEAITHASRPASGVPCYQRLEFVGDAVLDHLITRYLFFTYTDLPPGRLTDLRAAAVNNENFARVAVKHGLHLHLRHGSSALETQ
;
A
#
# COMPACT_ATOMS: atom_id res chain seq x y z
N MET A 1 5.15 -28.96 -18.63
CA MET A 1 3.70 -29.15 -18.35
C MET A 1 3.15 -28.16 -17.32
N VAL A 2 3.51 -28.24 -16.03
CA VAL A 2 2.92 -27.36 -14.98
C VAL A 2 3.14 -25.87 -15.23
N LYS A 3 4.33 -25.48 -15.69
CA LYS A 3 4.62 -24.10 -16.15
C LYS A 3 3.59 -23.64 -17.19
N ASN A 4 3.32 -24.46 -18.20
CA ASN A 4 2.41 -24.11 -19.30
C ASN A 4 0.98 -23.93 -18.80
N PHE A 5 0.52 -24.82 -17.93
CA PHE A 5 -0.78 -24.66 -17.27
C PHE A 5 -0.85 -23.34 -16.48
N HIS A 6 0.14 -23.06 -15.63
CA HIS A 6 0.15 -21.87 -14.79
C HIS A 6 0.15 -20.59 -15.62
N VAL A 7 1.02 -20.49 -16.63
CA VAL A 7 1.10 -19.31 -17.51
C VAL A 7 -0.22 -19.12 -18.26
N ARG A 8 -0.82 -20.18 -18.80
CA ARG A 8 -2.13 -20.15 -19.48
C ARG A 8 -3.28 -19.77 -18.54
N LEU A 9 -3.27 -20.22 -17.29
CA LEU A 9 -4.28 -19.81 -16.32
C LEU A 9 -4.14 -18.33 -15.97
N MET A 10 -2.92 -17.88 -15.67
CA MET A 10 -2.63 -16.51 -15.26
C MET A 10 -2.82 -15.51 -16.41
N SER A 11 -2.55 -15.90 -17.66
CA SER A 11 -2.80 -15.06 -18.84
C SER A 11 -4.29 -14.66 -18.94
N ILE A 12 -5.19 -15.60 -18.63
CA ILE A 12 -6.64 -15.37 -18.66
C ILE A 12 -7.12 -14.63 -17.42
N VAL A 13 -6.57 -14.94 -16.25
CA VAL A 13 -6.94 -14.28 -14.98
C VAL A 13 -6.52 -12.81 -14.97
N LEU A 14 -5.32 -12.50 -15.47
CA LEU A 14 -4.75 -11.16 -15.51
C LEU A 14 -5.04 -10.42 -16.83
N ASP A 15 -5.59 -11.12 -17.82
CA ASP A 15 -5.91 -10.62 -19.16
C ASP A 15 -4.69 -10.05 -19.89
N VAL A 16 -3.67 -10.89 -20.05
CA VAL A 16 -2.37 -10.55 -20.65
C VAL A 16 -2.01 -11.61 -21.70
N ASP A 17 -1.50 -11.19 -22.85
CA ASP A 17 -0.94 -12.13 -23.83
C ASP A 17 0.48 -12.56 -23.45
N VAL A 18 0.62 -13.84 -23.13
CA VAL A 18 1.90 -14.49 -22.81
C VAL A 18 1.92 -15.89 -23.42
N ASP A 19 3.05 -16.25 -24.04
CA ASP A 19 3.27 -17.61 -24.54
C ASP A 19 4.14 -18.41 -23.57
N PRO A 20 3.69 -19.54 -23.03
CA PRO A 20 4.52 -20.37 -22.14
C PRO A 20 5.90 -20.75 -22.70
N ALA A 21 6.02 -20.89 -24.02
CA ALA A 21 7.27 -21.28 -24.68
C ALA A 21 8.30 -20.15 -24.70
N THR A 22 7.87 -18.91 -24.95
CA THR A 22 8.78 -17.74 -25.03
C THR A 22 8.87 -16.96 -23.73
N THR A 23 7.94 -17.19 -22.79
CA THR A 23 7.95 -16.53 -21.49
C THR A 23 9.17 -16.99 -20.70
N ALA A 24 10.09 -16.05 -20.47
CA ALA A 24 11.23 -16.24 -19.59
C ALA A 24 10.77 -16.77 -18.22
N TRP A 25 11.61 -17.56 -17.55
CA TRP A 25 11.20 -18.22 -16.32
C TRP A 25 12.32 -18.25 -15.30
N ASP A 26 12.07 -17.70 -14.12
CA ASP A 26 12.99 -17.75 -13.00
C ASP A 26 12.54 -18.85 -12.02
N SER A 27 13.22 -20.01 -12.08
CA SER A 27 12.95 -21.17 -11.24
C SER A 27 13.19 -20.91 -9.75
N SER A 28 14.06 -19.94 -9.40
CA SER A 28 14.34 -19.56 -8.01
C SER A 28 13.21 -18.71 -7.40
N LYS A 29 12.33 -18.16 -8.24
CA LYS A 29 11.28 -17.21 -7.87
C LYS A 29 9.86 -17.72 -8.13
N ALA A 30 9.71 -18.96 -8.55
CA ALA A 30 8.44 -19.51 -9.02
C ALA A 30 7.75 -20.40 -7.98
N TYR A 31 6.61 -19.94 -7.46
CA TYR A 31 5.59 -20.84 -6.95
C TYR A 31 4.53 -21.00 -8.04
N LEU A 32 4.13 -22.23 -8.30
CA LEU A 32 3.16 -22.57 -9.34
C LEU A 32 1.81 -22.86 -8.69
N PHE A 33 0.74 -22.30 -9.25
CA PHE A 33 -0.62 -22.71 -8.91
C PHE A 33 -0.98 -23.98 -9.66
N VAL A 34 -1.47 -24.98 -8.92
CA VAL A 34 -1.96 -26.24 -9.45
C VAL A 34 -3.37 -26.52 -8.93
N PRO A 35 -4.28 -27.05 -9.76
CA PRO A 35 -5.60 -27.47 -9.33
C PRO A 35 -5.50 -28.77 -8.51
N LEU A 36 -6.40 -28.90 -7.54
CA LEU A 36 -6.57 -30.11 -6.74
C LEU A 36 -7.88 -30.79 -7.13
N ILE A 37 -7.91 -32.12 -7.03
CA ILE A 37 -9.12 -32.92 -7.25
C ILE A 37 -10.11 -32.64 -6.12
N VAL A 38 -11.37 -32.41 -6.46
CA VAL A 38 -12.42 -32.08 -5.47
C VAL A 38 -12.56 -33.22 -4.46
N GLY A 39 -12.42 -32.89 -3.17
CA GLY A 39 -12.56 -33.84 -2.07
C GLY A 39 -11.29 -34.62 -1.72
N THR A 40 -10.17 -34.37 -2.41
CA THR A 40 -8.86 -34.93 -2.06
C THR A 40 -7.80 -33.83 -1.94
N SER A 41 -6.60 -34.21 -1.50
CA SER A 41 -5.41 -33.34 -1.49
C SER A 41 -4.49 -33.60 -2.70
N ASP A 42 -4.96 -34.37 -3.68
CA ASP A 42 -4.17 -34.78 -4.83
C ASP A 42 -4.29 -33.77 -5.98
N ILE A 43 -3.18 -33.62 -6.71
CA ILE A 43 -3.10 -32.72 -7.87
C ILE A 43 -3.88 -33.32 -9.04
N ASP A 44 -4.69 -32.50 -9.71
CA ASP A 44 -5.41 -32.89 -10.93
C ASP A 44 -4.48 -32.83 -12.15
N TRP A 45 -3.65 -33.87 -12.30
CA TRP A 45 -2.70 -33.98 -13.41
C TRP A 45 -3.38 -34.06 -14.77
N TYR A 46 -4.57 -34.66 -14.84
CA TYR A 46 -5.33 -34.79 -16.08
C TYR A 46 -5.79 -33.42 -16.58
N LEU A 47 -6.34 -32.59 -15.70
CA LEU A 47 -6.74 -31.22 -16.05
C LEU A 47 -5.53 -30.37 -16.47
N ILE A 48 -4.40 -30.51 -15.76
CA ILE A 48 -3.16 -29.82 -16.10
C ILE A 48 -2.68 -30.20 -17.51
N GLU A 49 -2.62 -31.49 -17.82
CA GLU A 49 -2.14 -31.99 -19.13
C GLU A 49 -3.07 -31.53 -20.26
N ASN A 50 -4.38 -31.70 -20.08
CA ASN A 50 -5.39 -31.26 -21.04
C ASN A 50 -5.24 -29.77 -21.36
N ILE A 51 -5.12 -28.91 -20.36
CA ILE A 51 -4.99 -27.47 -20.57
C ILE A 51 -3.61 -27.11 -21.15
N ALA A 52 -2.55 -27.78 -20.74
CA ALA A 52 -1.17 -27.47 -21.15
C ALA A 52 -0.87 -27.83 -22.61
N TYR A 53 -1.60 -28.77 -23.21
CA TYR A 53 -1.40 -29.23 -24.58
C TYR A 53 -2.63 -29.06 -25.49
N ASN A 54 -3.71 -28.40 -25.03
CA ASN A 54 -4.88 -28.15 -25.86
C ASN A 54 -4.51 -27.32 -27.12
N ILE A 55 -4.99 -27.76 -28.28
CA ILE A 55 -4.77 -27.12 -29.58
C ILE A 55 -5.52 -25.79 -29.69
N SER A 56 -6.61 -25.60 -28.94
CA SER A 56 -7.39 -24.35 -28.92
C SER A 56 -6.56 -23.12 -28.58
N TRP A 57 -5.42 -23.27 -27.88
CA TRP A 57 -4.49 -22.17 -27.60
C TRP A 57 -3.73 -21.64 -28.81
N ASN A 58 -3.74 -22.35 -29.94
CA ASN A 58 -3.24 -21.83 -31.22
C ASN A 58 -4.15 -20.74 -31.78
N ASN A 59 -5.42 -20.67 -31.33
CA ASN A 59 -6.32 -19.59 -31.68
C ASN A 59 -6.00 -18.34 -30.82
N PRO A 60 -5.62 -17.20 -31.43
CA PRO A 60 -5.31 -15.98 -30.69
C PRO A 60 -6.45 -15.51 -29.77
N LEU A 61 -7.72 -15.72 -30.16
CA LEU A 61 -8.89 -15.35 -29.36
C LEU A 61 -8.98 -16.11 -28.04
N GLN A 62 -8.34 -17.28 -27.94
CA GLN A 62 -8.31 -18.10 -26.72
C GLN A 62 -7.13 -17.74 -25.79
N ARG A 63 -6.21 -16.85 -26.21
CA ARG A 63 -5.02 -16.47 -25.42
C ARG A 63 -5.22 -15.19 -24.61
N ALA A 64 -5.61 -14.10 -25.27
CA ALA A 64 -5.81 -12.78 -24.66
C ALA A 64 -6.97 -12.05 -25.35
N ARG A 65 -7.55 -11.06 -24.67
CA ARG A 65 -8.55 -10.20 -25.35
C ARG A 65 -7.85 -9.43 -26.48
N PRO A 66 -8.42 -9.41 -27.69
CA PRO A 66 -8.07 -8.42 -28.68
C PRO A 66 -8.59 -7.07 -28.18
N ASP A 67 -7.69 -6.12 -27.94
CA ASP A 67 -8.14 -4.76 -27.65
C ASP A 67 -8.61 -4.16 -28.98
N VAL A 68 -9.92 -4.12 -29.18
CA VAL A 68 -10.54 -3.30 -30.23
C VAL A 68 -10.22 -1.85 -29.89
N TYR A 69 -9.33 -1.25 -30.68
CA TYR A 69 -8.94 0.16 -30.64
C TYR A 69 -10.21 1.04 -30.67
N LEU A 70 -10.67 1.50 -29.52
CA LEU A 70 -11.52 2.69 -29.44
C LEU A 70 -10.55 3.86 -29.41
N GLY A 71 -10.38 4.50 -30.56
CA GLY A 71 -9.41 5.56 -30.81
C GLY A 71 -9.49 6.72 -29.83
N THR A 72 -8.76 6.59 -28.74
CA THR A 72 -8.07 7.69 -28.09
C THR A 72 -6.61 7.27 -27.98
N ASP A 73 -5.73 8.00 -28.65
CA ASP A 73 -4.29 7.91 -28.48
C ASP A 73 -3.94 8.24 -27.03
N GLU A 74 -4.02 7.26 -26.12
CA GLU A 74 -3.44 7.38 -24.79
C GLU A 74 -1.93 7.09 -24.86
N ARG A 75 -1.20 7.96 -25.57
CA ARG A 75 0.12 8.34 -25.06
C ARG A 75 -0.13 9.19 -23.81
N ALA A 76 -0.29 8.58 -22.63
CA ALA A 76 -0.07 9.24 -21.32
C ALA A 76 -0.35 8.39 -20.05
N LEU A 77 -0.45 7.06 -20.09
CA LEU A 77 -0.22 6.29 -18.86
C LEU A 77 1.26 5.92 -18.79
N GLY A 78 2.07 6.94 -18.51
CA GLY A 78 3.49 6.75 -18.21
C GLY A 78 3.67 5.72 -17.10
N GLY A 79 4.67 4.85 -17.27
CA GLY A 79 5.40 4.23 -16.15
C GLY A 79 4.57 3.71 -14.97
N ASP A 80 3.42 3.09 -15.21
CA ASP A 80 2.51 2.71 -14.13
C ASP A 80 3.04 1.43 -13.44
N ARG A 81 3.83 1.66 -12.38
CA ARG A 81 4.64 0.66 -11.63
C ARG A 81 3.78 -0.56 -11.24
N ARG A 82 4.17 -1.76 -11.70
CA ARG A 82 3.50 -3.02 -11.36
C ARG A 82 3.94 -3.58 -10.01
N GLU A 83 3.00 -4.10 -9.22
CA GLU A 83 3.27 -4.72 -7.91
C GLU A 83 3.58 -6.20 -8.09
N TYR A 84 4.84 -6.55 -7.86
CA TYR A 84 5.33 -7.89 -8.15
C TYR A 84 5.25 -8.78 -6.91
N ALA A 85 4.66 -9.98 -7.04
CA ALA A 85 4.45 -10.89 -5.91
C ALA A 85 5.78 -11.25 -5.23
N PHE A 86 5.85 -10.99 -3.92
CA PHE A 86 7.01 -11.22 -3.05
C PHE A 86 8.26 -10.40 -3.39
N ALA A 87 8.17 -9.34 -4.20
CA ALA A 87 9.34 -8.53 -4.54
C ALA A 87 9.94 -7.84 -3.32
N LYS A 88 9.12 -7.43 -2.35
CA LYS A 88 9.61 -6.81 -1.10
C LYS A 88 10.39 -7.80 -0.23
N LEU A 89 9.93 -9.05 -0.12
CA LEU A 89 10.68 -10.11 0.58
C LEU A 89 12.02 -10.42 -0.08
N ARG A 90 12.08 -10.29 -1.41
CA ARG A 90 13.26 -10.66 -2.20
C ARG A 90 14.28 -9.52 -2.32
N ALA A 91 13.83 -8.26 -2.33
CA ALA A 91 14.72 -7.11 -2.33
C ALA A 91 15.55 -7.00 -1.04
N SER A 92 15.05 -7.56 0.08
CA SER A 92 15.82 -7.76 1.32
C SER A 92 17.02 -8.72 1.17
N MET A 93 17.09 -9.52 0.09
CA MET A 93 18.10 -10.56 -0.12
C MET A 93 19.16 -10.20 -1.17
N THR A 94 18.96 -9.17 -1.98
CA THR A 94 19.90 -8.78 -3.05
C THR A 94 20.25 -7.30 -2.94
N SER A 95 21.39 -7.02 -2.30
CA SER A 95 22.04 -5.73 -2.35
C SER A 95 22.54 -5.48 -3.78
N HIS A 96 22.17 -4.34 -4.36
CA HIS A 96 22.64 -3.81 -5.66
C HIS A 96 22.00 -4.43 -6.90
N ASN A 97 20.89 -3.86 -7.36
CA ASN A 97 20.68 -3.55 -8.79
C ASN A 97 19.54 -2.53 -8.97
N LYS A 98 19.72 -1.59 -9.91
CA LYS A 98 18.73 -0.59 -10.34
C LYS A 98 17.44 -1.32 -10.76
N ILE A 99 16.30 -0.94 -10.19
CA ILE A 99 15.00 -1.57 -10.48
C ILE A 99 14.15 -0.58 -11.28
N CYS A 100 14.31 -0.60 -12.61
CA CYS A 100 13.37 0.02 -13.55
C CYS A 100 12.11 -0.85 -13.71
N HIS A 101 11.02 -0.24 -14.18
CA HIS A 101 9.67 -0.79 -14.01
C HIS A 101 9.36 -2.02 -14.88
N PRO A 102 9.02 -3.15 -14.24
CA PRO A 102 8.77 -4.40 -14.92
C PRO A 102 7.35 -4.55 -15.52
N THR A 103 7.19 -4.92 -16.80
CA THR A 103 5.89 -5.28 -17.42
C THR A 103 5.69 -6.81 -17.49
N TYR A 104 4.45 -7.29 -17.32
CA TYR A 104 4.08 -8.69 -17.54
C TYR A 104 3.19 -8.72 -18.78
N GLY A 105 3.76 -9.13 -19.92
CA GLY A 105 3.14 -9.15 -21.25
C GLY A 105 2.52 -7.82 -21.70
N LYS A 106 2.11 -7.77 -22.97
CA LYS A 106 1.37 -6.62 -23.51
C LYS A 106 -0.11 -6.77 -23.14
N ARG A 107 -0.71 -5.74 -22.54
CA ARG A 107 -2.18 -5.64 -22.46
C ARG A 107 -2.69 -5.22 -23.82
N GLY A 108 -3.77 -5.87 -24.24
CA GLY A 108 -4.25 -5.76 -25.60
C GLY A 108 -3.38 -6.54 -26.54
N ALA A 109 -3.81 -7.76 -26.86
CA ALA A 109 -3.36 -8.34 -28.12
C ALA A 109 -3.89 -7.42 -29.22
N VAL A 110 -3.00 -6.87 -30.04
CA VAL A 110 -3.41 -6.25 -31.30
C VAL A 110 -3.73 -7.43 -32.22
N ALA A 111 -5.00 -7.85 -32.23
CA ALA A 111 -5.50 -8.51 -33.41
C ALA A 111 -5.98 -7.38 -34.31
N ASP A 112 -5.34 -7.19 -35.46
CA ASP A 112 -5.94 -6.35 -36.48
C ASP A 112 -7.38 -6.83 -36.67
N PHE A 113 -8.33 -5.90 -36.59
CA PHE A 113 -9.74 -6.23 -36.79
C PHE A 113 -9.95 -6.92 -38.15
N ASP A 114 -9.02 -6.69 -39.09
CA ASP A 114 -8.90 -7.37 -40.37
C ASP A 114 -8.44 -8.83 -40.26
N ILE A 115 -7.61 -9.25 -39.30
CA ILE A 115 -7.28 -10.67 -39.06
C ILE A 115 -8.53 -11.46 -38.62
N VAL A 116 -9.41 -10.88 -37.79
CA VAL A 116 -10.68 -11.55 -37.38
C VAL A 116 -11.69 -11.59 -38.54
N LYS A 117 -11.57 -10.68 -39.51
CA LYS A 117 -12.31 -10.71 -40.80
C LYS A 117 -11.70 -11.68 -41.81
N GLU A 118 -10.37 -11.76 -41.92
CA GLU A 118 -9.62 -12.48 -42.97
C GLU A 118 -9.28 -13.93 -42.60
N THR A 119 -9.06 -14.26 -41.33
CA THR A 119 -8.57 -15.62 -40.94
C THR A 119 -9.59 -16.74 -41.13
N GLY A 120 -10.83 -16.46 -41.53
CA GLY A 120 -11.80 -17.53 -41.80
C GLY A 120 -11.97 -18.51 -40.62
N LEU A 121 -11.76 -18.05 -39.38
CA LEU A 121 -11.78 -18.87 -38.16
C LEU A 121 -13.21 -19.27 -37.72
N ILE A 122 -14.04 -19.68 -38.68
CA ILE A 122 -15.18 -20.55 -38.43
C ILE A 122 -14.77 -21.90 -39.05
N PRO A 123 -14.11 -22.79 -38.28
CA PRO A 123 -13.81 -24.13 -38.76
C PRO A 123 -15.12 -24.91 -38.81
N PHE A 124 -15.97 -24.70 -39.82
CA PHE A 124 -16.97 -25.65 -40.33
C PHE A 124 -17.65 -25.02 -41.55
N GLU A 125 -16.99 -25.11 -42.71
CA GLU A 125 -17.59 -24.77 -44.01
C GLU A 125 -18.45 -25.91 -44.58
N GLU A 126 -18.47 -27.08 -43.95
CA GLU A 126 -19.30 -28.21 -44.37
C GLU A 126 -20.68 -28.16 -43.70
N ILE A 127 -21.69 -28.01 -44.55
CA ILE A 127 -23.11 -27.90 -44.26
C ILE A 127 -23.64 -29.24 -43.73
N MET A 128 -24.32 -29.22 -42.58
CA MET A 128 -25.40 -30.17 -42.28
C MET A 128 -26.62 -29.35 -41.87
N ASP A 129 -27.70 -29.44 -42.66
CA ASP A 129 -28.93 -28.68 -42.47
C ASP A 129 -29.71 -29.09 -41.20
N ASP A 130 -29.33 -30.19 -40.54
CA ASP A 130 -29.97 -30.69 -39.32
C ASP A 130 -28.98 -30.68 -38.13
N ILE A 131 -29.21 -29.76 -37.18
CA ILE A 131 -28.54 -29.77 -35.88
C ILE A 131 -29.18 -30.89 -35.04
N PRO A 132 -28.40 -31.86 -34.51
CA PRO A 132 -28.96 -32.92 -33.67
C PRO A 132 -29.70 -32.40 -32.44
N ASP A 133 -30.79 -33.05 -32.06
CA ASP A 133 -31.59 -32.69 -30.88
C ASP A 133 -30.70 -32.64 -29.62
N GLY A 134 -30.79 -31.52 -28.88
CA GLY A 134 -30.02 -31.28 -27.65
C GLY A 134 -28.56 -30.85 -27.87
N MET A 135 -28.16 -30.55 -29.11
CA MET A 135 -26.86 -29.97 -29.46
C MET A 135 -26.98 -28.54 -29.98
N LEU A 136 -25.91 -27.76 -29.81
CA LEU A 136 -25.74 -26.44 -30.42
C LEU A 136 -24.54 -26.47 -31.36
N LEU A 137 -24.67 -25.81 -32.51
CA LEU A 137 -23.57 -25.56 -33.41
C LEU A 137 -22.83 -24.30 -32.94
N MET A 138 -21.70 -24.50 -32.28
CA MET A 138 -20.78 -23.43 -31.89
C MET A 138 -19.72 -23.22 -32.95
N ALA A 139 -18.92 -22.15 -32.82
CA ALA A 139 -17.87 -21.84 -33.79
C ALA A 139 -16.77 -22.92 -33.86
N ASP A 140 -16.62 -23.74 -32.82
CA ASP A 140 -15.66 -24.85 -32.73
C ASP A 140 -16.30 -26.25 -32.89
N GLY A 141 -17.59 -26.32 -33.27
CA GLY A 141 -18.30 -27.58 -33.56
C GLY A 141 -19.57 -27.80 -32.74
N PHE A 142 -20.02 -29.05 -32.67
CA PHE A 142 -21.24 -29.43 -31.94
C PHE A 142 -20.97 -29.64 -30.45
N HIS A 143 -21.76 -28.99 -29.59
CA HIS A 143 -21.70 -29.15 -28.14
C HIS A 143 -23.06 -29.47 -27.55
N LYS A 144 -23.10 -30.30 -26.51
CA LYS A 144 -24.34 -30.62 -25.80
C LYS A 144 -24.76 -29.47 -24.89
N VAL A 145 -26.04 -29.13 -24.92
CA VAL A 145 -26.66 -28.09 -24.08
C VAL A 145 -26.36 -28.30 -22.58
N SER A 146 -26.40 -29.55 -22.10
CA SER A 146 -26.18 -29.90 -20.69
C SER A 146 -24.75 -29.65 -20.19
N GLU A 147 -23.76 -29.64 -21.09
CA GLU A 147 -22.34 -29.49 -20.75
C GLU A 147 -21.89 -28.03 -20.78
N LEU A 148 -22.70 -27.13 -21.35
CA LEU A 148 -22.34 -25.72 -21.54
C LEU A 148 -22.60 -24.85 -20.32
N ALA A 149 -23.48 -25.24 -19.40
CA ALA A 149 -23.79 -24.43 -18.23
C ALA A 149 -22.55 -24.19 -17.34
N GLY A 150 -22.22 -22.93 -17.08
CA GLY A 150 -21.05 -22.53 -16.28
C GLY A 150 -19.71 -22.58 -17.01
N VAL A 151 -19.68 -23.04 -18.26
CA VAL A 151 -18.51 -23.01 -19.14
C VAL A 151 -18.20 -21.57 -19.54
N MET A 152 -16.91 -21.30 -19.77
CA MET A 152 -16.48 -20.00 -20.29
C MET A 152 -16.40 -20.08 -21.82
N ILE A 153 -16.97 -19.08 -22.49
CA ILE A 153 -16.99 -18.96 -23.94
C ILE A 153 -16.36 -17.64 -24.37
N THR A 154 -15.73 -17.64 -25.54
CA THR A 154 -15.17 -16.45 -26.18
C THR A 154 -16.02 -16.08 -27.39
N ALA A 155 -16.52 -14.85 -27.41
CA ALA A 155 -17.30 -14.33 -28.52
C ALA A 155 -16.36 -13.91 -29.67
N ALA A 156 -16.38 -14.63 -30.79
CA ALA A 156 -15.45 -14.45 -31.90
C ALA A 156 -15.47 -13.03 -32.51
N HIS A 157 -16.64 -12.40 -32.54
CA HIS A 157 -16.84 -11.05 -33.10
C HIS A 157 -16.27 -9.91 -32.25
N SER A 158 -15.95 -10.15 -30.98
CA SER A 158 -15.45 -9.11 -30.06
C SER A 158 -14.26 -9.54 -29.21
N GLY A 159 -13.90 -10.83 -29.21
CA GLY A 159 -12.93 -11.43 -28.31
C GLY A 159 -13.28 -11.39 -26.82
N LYS A 160 -14.49 -10.92 -26.46
CA LYS A 160 -14.95 -10.86 -25.07
C LYS A 160 -15.31 -12.24 -24.54
N ARG A 161 -15.04 -12.46 -23.26
CA ARG A 161 -15.32 -13.72 -22.56
C ARG A 161 -16.56 -13.63 -21.70
N PHE A 162 -17.35 -14.69 -21.71
CA PHE A 162 -18.60 -14.81 -20.96
C PHE A 162 -18.66 -16.17 -20.27
N TYR A 163 -19.22 -16.21 -19.06
CA TYR A 163 -19.69 -17.45 -18.46
C TYR A 163 -21.10 -17.74 -19.01
N VAL A 164 -21.32 -18.95 -19.49
CA VAL A 164 -22.66 -19.41 -19.88
C VAL A 164 -23.50 -19.54 -18.62
N ASP A 165 -24.52 -18.69 -18.49
CA ASP A 165 -25.49 -18.73 -17.38
C ASP A 165 -26.56 -19.78 -17.66
N SER A 166 -27.20 -19.67 -18.84
CA SER A 166 -28.27 -20.56 -19.28
C SER A 166 -28.43 -20.49 -20.80
N ILE A 167 -29.04 -21.52 -21.38
CA ILE A 167 -29.43 -21.55 -22.79
C ILE A 167 -30.91 -21.17 -22.85
N ARG A 168 -31.23 -20.20 -23.72
CA ARG A 168 -32.57 -19.62 -23.85
C ARG A 168 -33.30 -20.25 -25.02
N GLU A 169 -33.98 -21.35 -24.75
CA GLU A 169 -34.81 -22.07 -25.74
C GLU A 169 -35.97 -21.22 -26.29
N ASP A 170 -36.36 -20.17 -25.55
CA ASP A 170 -37.42 -19.23 -25.94
C ASP A 170 -36.96 -18.14 -26.92
N LEU A 171 -35.65 -17.99 -27.16
CA LEU A 171 -35.07 -16.94 -27.98
C LEU A 171 -34.15 -17.52 -29.05
N ASN A 172 -34.28 -17.01 -30.27
CA ASN A 172 -33.40 -17.33 -31.40
C ASN A 172 -32.92 -16.05 -32.09
N ALA A 173 -32.13 -16.16 -33.15
CA ALA A 173 -31.59 -14.99 -33.83
C ALA A 173 -32.66 -14.12 -34.53
N GLU A 174 -33.81 -14.69 -34.86
CA GLU A 174 -34.94 -13.98 -35.49
C GLU A 174 -35.83 -13.26 -34.46
N SER A 175 -35.60 -13.51 -33.17
CA SER A 175 -36.33 -12.87 -32.07
C SER A 175 -36.01 -11.38 -31.99
N SER A 176 -36.98 -10.60 -31.49
CA SER A 176 -36.87 -9.14 -31.39
C SER A 176 -35.73 -8.71 -30.47
N PHE A 177 -34.91 -7.74 -30.92
CA PHE A 177 -33.81 -7.23 -30.11
C PHE A 177 -34.32 -6.34 -28.95
N PRO A 178 -33.77 -6.48 -27.73
CA PRO A 178 -34.24 -5.72 -26.57
C PRO A 178 -34.02 -4.21 -26.75
N ARG A 179 -35.03 -3.42 -26.38
CA ARG A 179 -34.95 -1.95 -26.37
C ARG A 179 -34.20 -1.47 -25.13
N LYS A 180 -33.47 -0.35 -25.23
CA LYS A 180 -32.93 0.33 -24.05
C LYS A 180 -34.08 0.81 -23.16
N ASP A 181 -34.01 0.51 -21.86
CA ASP A 181 -35.02 0.92 -20.89
C ASP A 181 -35.26 2.44 -20.97
N GLY A 182 -36.52 2.85 -21.14
CA GLY A 182 -36.94 4.24 -21.25
C GLY A 182 -36.90 4.85 -22.65
N TYR A 183 -36.45 4.13 -23.69
CA TYR A 183 -36.43 4.63 -25.06
C TYR A 183 -37.73 4.33 -25.83
N LEU A 184 -38.49 5.38 -26.16
CA LEU A 184 -39.76 5.33 -26.92
C LEU A 184 -39.59 5.54 -28.44
N GLY A 185 -38.34 5.63 -28.94
CA GLY A 185 -38.06 5.80 -30.36
C GLY A 185 -38.15 4.50 -31.19
N PRO A 186 -37.86 4.56 -32.50
CA PRO A 186 -37.81 3.38 -33.38
C PRO A 186 -36.81 2.36 -32.86
N VAL A 187 -37.07 1.06 -33.08
CA VAL A 187 -36.15 0.00 -32.65
C VAL A 187 -34.82 0.17 -33.39
N GLU A 188 -33.69 0.30 -32.68
CA GLU A 188 -32.35 0.41 -33.29
C GLU A 188 -32.05 -0.81 -34.18
N TYR A 189 -32.57 -1.99 -33.82
CA TYR A 189 -32.40 -3.26 -34.56
C TYR A 189 -33.67 -4.13 -34.47
N ASN A 190 -34.16 -4.66 -35.58
CA ASN A 190 -35.41 -5.44 -35.57
C ASN A 190 -35.25 -6.83 -34.93
N SER A 191 -34.11 -7.49 -35.13
CA SER A 191 -33.80 -8.82 -34.60
C SER A 191 -32.34 -8.93 -34.13
N TYR A 192 -32.00 -10.01 -33.41
CA TYR A 192 -30.60 -10.31 -33.10
C TYR A 192 -29.76 -10.51 -34.36
N ALA A 193 -30.30 -11.17 -35.40
CA ALA A 193 -29.62 -11.33 -36.69
C ALA A 193 -29.33 -9.97 -37.34
N ASP A 194 -30.27 -9.04 -37.31
CA ASP A 194 -30.07 -7.69 -37.84
C ASP A 194 -29.01 -6.92 -37.05
N TYR A 195 -29.00 -7.04 -35.72
CA TYR A 195 -27.97 -6.45 -34.87
C TYR A 195 -26.57 -6.94 -35.25
N TYR A 196 -26.37 -8.26 -35.35
CA TYR A 196 -25.06 -8.82 -35.69
C TYR A 196 -24.63 -8.50 -37.12
N LYS A 197 -25.57 -8.43 -38.06
CA LYS A 197 -25.32 -8.04 -39.45
C LYS A 197 -24.95 -6.56 -39.58
N GLN A 198 -25.71 -5.65 -38.95
CA GLN A 198 -25.49 -4.22 -39.06
C GLN A 198 -24.28 -3.74 -38.25
N LYS A 199 -24.09 -4.25 -37.03
CA LYS A 199 -23.02 -3.79 -36.13
C LYS A 199 -21.68 -4.46 -36.37
N TYR A 200 -21.69 -5.77 -36.68
CA TYR A 200 -20.46 -6.57 -36.81
C TYR A 200 -20.23 -7.10 -38.23
N GLY A 201 -21.15 -6.84 -39.18
CA GLY A 201 -21.04 -7.33 -40.55
C GLY A 201 -21.18 -8.86 -40.68
N ARG A 202 -21.77 -9.54 -39.69
CA ARG A 202 -21.91 -11.01 -39.67
C ARG A 202 -23.35 -11.42 -39.95
N ASP A 203 -23.58 -12.08 -41.08
CA ASP A 203 -24.87 -12.71 -41.38
C ASP A 203 -24.91 -14.10 -40.75
N LEU A 204 -25.86 -14.30 -39.85
CA LEU A 204 -25.97 -15.53 -39.09
C LEU A 204 -26.54 -16.65 -39.96
N ARG A 205 -25.98 -17.86 -39.90
CA ARG A 205 -26.42 -18.99 -40.76
C ARG A 205 -27.50 -19.80 -40.06
N CYS A 206 -27.27 -20.18 -38.81
CA CYS A 206 -28.18 -20.97 -38.00
C CYS A 206 -29.09 -20.07 -37.18
N LYS A 207 -30.00 -19.34 -37.84
CA LYS A 207 -30.85 -18.32 -37.19
C LYS A 207 -31.87 -18.89 -36.20
N LYS A 208 -32.26 -20.16 -36.38
CA LYS A 208 -33.28 -20.85 -35.57
C LYS A 208 -32.77 -21.45 -34.26
N GLN A 209 -31.45 -21.57 -34.10
CA GLN A 209 -30.86 -22.13 -32.89
C GLN A 209 -31.13 -21.22 -31.67
N PRO A 210 -31.23 -21.78 -30.45
CA PRO A 210 -31.46 -20.99 -29.25
C PRO A 210 -30.25 -20.12 -28.90
N LEU A 211 -30.49 -18.99 -28.24
CA LEU A 211 -29.43 -18.06 -27.84
C LEU A 211 -28.80 -18.45 -26.50
N ILE A 212 -27.51 -18.17 -26.35
CA ILE A 212 -26.78 -18.35 -25.09
C ILE A 212 -26.91 -17.09 -24.26
N ARG A 213 -27.39 -17.21 -23.02
CA ARG A 213 -27.32 -16.13 -22.03
C ARG A 213 -25.93 -16.15 -21.40
N GLY A 214 -25.06 -15.24 -21.84
CA GLY A 214 -23.72 -15.05 -21.32
C GLY A 214 -23.68 -14.00 -20.22
N ARG A 215 -23.05 -14.32 -19.09
CA ARG A 215 -22.68 -13.36 -18.04
C ARG A 215 -21.24 -12.88 -18.29
N GLY A 216 -20.99 -11.58 -18.31
CA GLY A 216 -19.64 -11.04 -18.52
C GLY A 216 -18.61 -11.56 -17.49
N VAL A 217 -17.42 -11.92 -17.97
CA VAL A 217 -16.28 -12.24 -17.08
C VAL A 217 -15.68 -10.93 -16.56
N SER A 218 -15.83 -10.67 -15.27
CA SER A 218 -15.24 -9.50 -14.60
C SER A 218 -13.73 -9.62 -14.46
N HIS A 219 -13.04 -8.48 -14.43
CA HIS A 219 -11.62 -8.41 -14.09
C HIS A 219 -11.36 -8.78 -12.63
N CYS A 220 -10.10 -9.11 -12.30
CA CYS A 220 -9.68 -9.35 -10.92
C CYS A 220 -10.01 -8.13 -10.04
N LYS A 221 -10.71 -8.36 -8.94
CA LYS A 221 -11.09 -7.33 -7.97
C LYS A 221 -10.13 -7.34 -6.78
N ASN A 222 -9.93 -6.18 -6.16
CA ASN A 222 -9.18 -6.10 -4.91
C ASN A 222 -10.09 -6.57 -3.77
N LEU A 223 -9.94 -7.83 -3.37
CA LEU A 223 -10.73 -8.46 -2.32
C LEU A 223 -10.24 -8.10 -0.90
N LEU A 224 -9.20 -7.28 -0.77
CA LEU A 224 -8.68 -6.80 0.52
C LEU A 224 -9.34 -5.48 0.97
N SER A 225 -10.13 -4.85 0.08
CA SER A 225 -10.77 -3.58 0.37
C SER A 225 -12.09 -3.76 1.15
N PRO A 226 -12.41 -2.88 2.13
CA PRO A 226 -13.62 -2.94 2.94
C PRO A 226 -14.94 -2.99 2.14
N ARG A 227 -14.93 -2.52 0.89
CA ARG A 227 -16.10 -2.56 -0.01
C ARG A 227 -16.64 -3.98 -0.26
N PHE A 228 -15.86 -5.00 0.05
CA PHE A 228 -16.23 -6.41 -0.13
C PHE A 228 -16.50 -7.15 1.19
N GLU A 229 -16.32 -6.52 2.37
CA GLU A 229 -16.91 -7.04 3.60
C GLU A 229 -18.43 -6.85 3.52
N CYS A 230 -19.15 -7.92 3.82
CA CYS A 230 -20.55 -8.11 3.43
C CYS A 230 -21.48 -6.93 3.75
N THR A 231 -22.25 -6.61 2.73
CA THR A 231 -23.56 -5.98 2.75
C THR A 231 -24.50 -6.71 3.72
N GLU A 232 -24.47 -6.36 5.01
CA GLU A 232 -25.63 -6.57 5.90
C GLU A 232 -26.22 -5.27 6.45
N ALA A 233 -25.66 -4.09 6.12
CA ALA A 233 -26.22 -2.82 6.59
C ALA A 233 -25.87 -1.63 5.69
N SER A 234 -26.37 -1.59 4.45
CA SER A 234 -26.77 -0.34 3.78
C SER A 234 -27.29 -0.63 2.37
N THR A 235 -28.58 -0.43 2.17
CA THR A 235 -29.19 -0.12 0.87
C THR A 235 -28.66 1.23 0.38
N ASN A 236 -27.52 1.22 -0.30
CA ASN A 236 -27.08 2.33 -1.16
C ASN A 236 -26.77 1.75 -2.54
N GLU A 237 -27.68 2.00 -3.49
CA GLU A 237 -27.74 1.38 -4.83
C GLU A 237 -26.70 1.92 -5.85
N GLU A 238 -25.72 2.74 -5.44
CA GLU A 238 -24.87 3.46 -6.41
C GLU A 238 -23.50 2.81 -6.72
N GLY A 239 -23.23 1.61 -6.21
CA GLY A 239 -21.92 0.95 -6.38
C GLY A 239 -21.93 -0.52 -6.79
N GLN A 240 -23.07 -1.12 -7.08
CA GLN A 240 -23.11 -2.50 -7.56
C GLN A 240 -22.62 -2.54 -9.02
N ASP A 241 -21.48 -3.21 -9.24
CA ASP A 241 -21.08 -3.68 -10.57
C ASP A 241 -22.28 -4.41 -11.19
N LYS A 242 -23.01 -3.73 -12.09
CA LYS A 242 -24.15 -4.31 -12.79
C LYS A 242 -23.62 -5.51 -13.56
N THR A 243 -23.91 -6.71 -13.05
CA THR A 243 -23.63 -7.95 -13.78
C THR A 243 -24.46 -7.90 -15.05
N TYR A 244 -23.82 -7.52 -16.16
CA TYR A 244 -24.52 -7.43 -17.43
C TYR A 244 -24.57 -8.81 -18.07
N TYR A 245 -25.77 -9.14 -18.56
CA TYR A 245 -26.02 -10.34 -19.34
C TYR A 245 -26.11 -9.94 -20.81
N VAL A 246 -25.60 -10.79 -21.67
CA VAL A 246 -25.66 -10.63 -23.13
C VAL A 246 -26.23 -11.90 -23.72
N MET A 247 -27.13 -11.77 -24.68
CA MET A 247 -27.59 -12.91 -25.48
C MET A 247 -26.66 -13.07 -26.69
N LEU A 248 -26.08 -14.25 -26.85
CA LEU A 248 -25.06 -14.55 -27.84
C LEU A 248 -25.51 -15.70 -28.76
N PRO A 249 -25.38 -15.56 -30.09
CA PRO A 249 -25.56 -16.67 -31.02
C PRO A 249 -24.47 -17.74 -30.79
N PRO A 250 -24.83 -19.03 -30.63
CA PRO A 250 -23.85 -20.11 -30.42
C PRO A 250 -22.79 -20.17 -31.51
N GLU A 251 -23.17 -19.99 -32.78
CA GLU A 251 -22.26 -20.03 -33.94
C GLU A 251 -21.15 -18.95 -33.93
N LEU A 252 -21.27 -17.93 -33.07
CA LEU A 252 -20.24 -16.89 -32.87
C LEU A 252 -19.43 -17.10 -31.60
N CYS A 253 -19.64 -18.21 -30.88
CA CYS A 253 -19.02 -18.50 -29.60
C CYS A 253 -18.08 -19.69 -29.73
N LEU A 254 -16.90 -19.57 -29.14
CA LEU A 254 -15.90 -20.64 -29.03
C LEU A 254 -15.84 -21.09 -27.57
N VAL A 255 -15.82 -22.40 -27.30
CA VAL A 255 -15.65 -22.90 -25.94
C VAL A 255 -14.20 -22.67 -25.50
N HIS A 256 -14.02 -22.08 -24.33
CA HIS A 256 -12.70 -21.83 -23.78
C HIS A 256 -12.15 -23.10 -23.10
N PRO A 257 -10.87 -23.47 -23.32
CA PRO A 257 -10.29 -24.70 -22.76
C PRO A 257 -10.17 -24.71 -21.23
N LEU A 258 -10.20 -23.53 -20.59
CA LEU A 258 -10.22 -23.40 -19.13
C LEU A 258 -11.64 -23.52 -18.56
N PRO A 259 -11.85 -24.39 -17.55
CA PRO A 259 -13.13 -24.45 -16.84
C PRO A 259 -13.50 -23.13 -16.16
N GLY A 260 -14.76 -22.71 -16.29
CA GLY A 260 -15.23 -21.48 -15.68
C GLY A 260 -15.06 -21.40 -14.15
N PRO A 261 -15.36 -22.47 -13.37
CA PRO A 261 -15.11 -22.49 -11.93
C PRO A 261 -13.63 -22.31 -11.56
N LEU A 262 -12.72 -22.88 -12.35
CA LEU A 262 -11.27 -22.75 -12.14
C LEU A 262 -10.83 -21.30 -12.29
N VAL A 263 -11.28 -20.61 -13.35
CA VAL A 263 -10.95 -19.19 -13.58
C VAL A 263 -11.53 -18.31 -12.47
N ARG A 264 -12.80 -18.52 -12.08
CA ARG A 264 -13.41 -17.77 -10.97
C ARG A 264 -12.64 -17.92 -9.66
N GLY A 265 -12.21 -19.13 -9.31
CA GLY A 265 -11.36 -19.36 -8.14
C GLY A 265 -10.00 -18.67 -8.28
N ALA A 266 -9.38 -18.78 -9.45
CA ALA A 266 -8.08 -18.20 -9.72
C ALA A 266 -8.07 -16.66 -9.71
N GLN A 267 -9.19 -15.99 -9.99
CA GLN A 267 -9.34 -14.53 -9.88
C GLN A 267 -9.15 -14.00 -8.45
N CYS A 268 -9.25 -14.85 -7.42
CA CYS A 268 -8.98 -14.47 -6.03
C CYS A 268 -7.48 -14.47 -5.71
N LEU A 269 -6.66 -15.19 -6.49
CA LEU A 269 -5.25 -15.43 -6.20
C LEU A 269 -4.44 -14.14 -6.05
N PRO A 270 -4.57 -13.10 -6.91
CA PRO A 270 -3.79 -11.87 -6.74
C PRO A 270 -3.96 -11.24 -5.35
N SER A 271 -5.19 -11.18 -4.85
CA SER A 271 -5.50 -10.62 -3.51
C SER A 271 -5.00 -11.52 -2.38
N ILE A 272 -5.17 -12.84 -2.50
CA ILE A 272 -4.66 -13.81 -1.53
C ILE A 272 -3.13 -13.70 -1.43
N MET A 273 -2.45 -13.70 -2.57
CA MET A 273 -1.00 -13.63 -2.63
C MET A 273 -0.46 -12.32 -2.08
N ARG A 274 -1.12 -11.19 -2.35
CA ARG A 274 -0.79 -9.90 -1.76
C ARG A 274 -0.85 -9.94 -0.23
N ARG A 275 -1.87 -10.60 0.34
CA ARG A 275 -1.99 -10.77 1.80
C ARG A 275 -0.94 -11.72 2.36
N VAL A 276 -0.67 -12.84 1.69
CA VAL A 276 0.39 -13.78 2.09
C VAL A 276 1.75 -13.10 2.11
N GLU A 277 2.10 -12.34 1.07
CA GLU A 277 3.34 -11.55 1.03
C GLU A 277 3.44 -10.57 2.20
N SER A 278 2.37 -9.80 2.44
CA SER A 278 2.36 -8.80 3.52
C SER A 278 2.50 -9.46 4.89
N MET A 279 1.88 -10.62 5.09
CA MET A 279 2.01 -11.40 6.32
C MET A 279 3.43 -11.95 6.51
N LEU A 280 4.05 -12.48 5.45
CA LEU A 280 5.43 -12.96 5.51
C LEU A 280 6.41 -11.83 5.83
N LEU A 281 6.21 -10.62 5.28
CA LEU A 281 7.01 -9.43 5.62
C LEU A 281 6.88 -9.08 7.10
N ALA A 282 5.66 -9.12 7.64
CA ALA A 282 5.42 -8.88 9.06
C ALA A 282 6.07 -9.96 9.96
N ILE A 283 6.06 -11.23 9.53
CA ILE A 283 6.74 -12.33 10.24
C ILE A 283 8.26 -12.14 10.21
N GLN A 284 8.83 -11.77 9.06
CA GLN A 284 10.26 -11.49 8.92
C GLN A 284 10.67 -10.34 9.84
N LEU A 285 9.97 -9.21 9.78
CA LEU A 285 10.28 -8.07 10.66
C LEU A 285 10.15 -8.44 12.15
N LYS A 286 9.12 -9.22 12.51
CA LYS A 286 8.96 -9.73 13.88
C LYS A 286 10.18 -10.54 14.32
N HIS A 287 10.72 -11.38 13.44
CA HIS A 287 11.91 -12.18 13.73
C HIS A 287 13.15 -11.28 13.88
N ASP A 288 13.30 -10.27 13.02
CA ASP A 288 14.41 -9.31 13.08
C ASP A 288 14.39 -8.44 14.35
N ILE A 289 13.20 -8.11 14.84
CA ILE A 289 13.02 -7.41 16.12
C ILE A 289 13.31 -8.36 17.30
N GLY A 290 13.03 -9.66 17.17
CA GLY A 290 13.36 -10.65 18.20
C GLY A 290 12.44 -10.64 19.43
N TYR A 291 11.17 -10.23 19.29
CA TYR A 291 10.19 -10.25 20.38
C TYR A 291 8.87 -10.91 19.93
N SER A 292 8.23 -11.68 20.81
CA SER A 292 7.05 -12.46 20.46
C SER A 292 5.76 -11.66 20.59
N ILE A 293 5.21 -11.19 19.46
CA ILE A 293 3.85 -10.64 19.32
C ILE A 293 3.12 -11.25 18.10
N PRO A 294 1.78 -11.14 17.98
CA PRO A 294 1.06 -11.62 16.81
C PRO A 294 1.50 -10.90 15.52
N ALA A 295 1.81 -11.66 14.45
CA ALA A 295 2.25 -11.09 13.18
C ALA A 295 1.17 -10.26 12.48
N SER A 296 -0.11 -10.57 12.72
CA SER A 296 -1.25 -9.77 12.24
C SER A 296 -1.22 -8.34 12.78
N LYS A 297 -0.77 -8.15 14.04
CA LYS A 297 -0.64 -6.83 14.66
C LYS A 297 0.58 -6.06 14.16
N VAL A 298 1.67 -6.76 13.84
CA VAL A 298 2.80 -6.15 13.13
C VAL A 298 2.35 -5.69 11.75
N LEU A 299 1.60 -6.52 11.02
CA LEU A 299 1.06 -6.16 9.71
C LEU A 299 0.13 -4.93 9.79
N GLU A 300 -0.73 -4.85 10.82
CA GLU A 300 -1.56 -3.68 11.08
C GLU A 300 -0.74 -2.39 11.22
N ALA A 301 0.34 -2.42 12.02
CA ALA A 301 1.26 -1.28 12.16
C ALA A 301 2.04 -0.94 10.88
N LEU A 302 2.25 -1.91 9.98
CA LEU A 302 2.94 -1.70 8.70
C LEU A 302 2.01 -1.23 7.57
N THR A 303 0.70 -1.12 7.81
CA THR A 303 -0.30 -0.85 6.77
C THR A 303 -0.82 0.58 6.89
N ALA A 304 -0.55 1.41 5.88
CA ALA A 304 -1.01 2.79 5.83
C ALA A 304 -2.49 2.89 5.47
N ALA A 305 -3.15 3.95 5.93
CA ALA A 305 -4.55 4.24 5.59
C ALA A 305 -4.77 4.36 4.07
N SER A 306 -3.75 4.81 3.33
CA SER A 306 -3.77 4.90 1.86
C SER A 306 -3.89 3.55 1.14
N CYS A 307 -3.61 2.41 1.80
CA CYS A 307 -3.86 1.08 1.24
C CYS A 307 -5.35 0.76 1.07
N GLN A 308 -6.23 1.44 1.82
CA GLN A 308 -7.67 1.18 1.84
C GLN A 308 -8.00 -0.28 2.17
N GLU A 309 -7.25 -0.87 3.10
CA GLU A 309 -7.60 -2.14 3.75
C GLU A 309 -8.53 -1.91 4.94
N THR A 310 -9.02 -2.99 5.55
CA THR A 310 -9.94 -2.95 6.71
C THR A 310 -9.26 -2.56 8.02
N PHE A 311 -7.94 -2.47 8.03
CA PHE A 311 -7.12 -2.07 9.16
C PHE A 311 -5.97 -1.16 8.70
N CYS A 312 -5.48 -0.32 9.60
CA CYS A 312 -4.33 0.55 9.36
C CYS A 312 -3.67 0.95 10.69
N TYR A 313 -2.50 1.58 10.58
CA TYR A 313 -1.68 1.92 11.74
C TYR A 313 -2.20 3.09 12.60
N GLU A 314 -3.12 3.93 12.11
CA GLU A 314 -3.47 5.24 12.70
C GLU A 314 -3.90 5.17 14.19
N ARG A 315 -4.65 4.11 14.57
CA ARG A 315 -5.05 3.92 15.96
C ARG A 315 -3.86 3.58 16.86
N ALA A 316 -2.95 2.73 16.38
CA ALA A 316 -1.76 2.33 17.12
C ALA A 316 -0.73 3.47 17.17
N GLU A 317 -0.59 4.24 16.09
CA GLU A 317 0.21 5.47 16.01
C GLU A 317 -0.18 6.43 17.13
N LEU A 318 -1.49 6.74 17.27
CA LEU A 318 -1.98 7.66 18.29
C LEU A 318 -1.51 7.31 19.71
N LEU A 319 -1.60 6.03 20.08
CA LEU A 319 -1.15 5.55 21.39
C LEU A 319 0.37 5.49 21.49
N GLY A 320 1.02 5.08 20.39
CA GLY A 320 2.46 4.99 20.26
C GLY A 320 3.18 6.32 20.42
N ASP A 321 2.69 7.37 19.76
CA ASP A 321 3.15 8.76 19.87
C ASP A 321 3.12 9.24 21.33
N ALA A 322 1.96 9.09 21.98
CA ALA A 322 1.79 9.49 23.38
C ALA A 322 2.72 8.71 24.32
N TYR A 323 2.85 7.39 24.12
CA TYR A 323 3.75 6.56 24.92
C TYR A 323 5.23 6.87 24.68
N LEU A 324 5.64 7.08 23.43
CA LEU A 324 7.00 7.46 23.05
C LEU A 324 7.40 8.78 23.71
N LYS A 325 6.55 9.80 23.60
CA LYS A 325 6.75 11.11 24.25
C LYS A 325 6.86 10.96 25.76
N TRP A 326 6.03 10.12 26.39
CA TRP A 326 6.11 9.82 27.82
C TRP A 326 7.46 9.21 28.22
N VAL A 327 7.87 8.12 27.57
CA VAL A 327 9.10 7.41 27.91
C VAL A 327 10.33 8.31 27.74
N VAL A 328 10.42 9.06 26.65
CA VAL A 328 11.54 9.97 26.39
C VAL A 328 11.53 11.15 27.35
N SER A 329 10.36 11.73 27.66
CA SER A 329 10.25 12.83 28.65
C SER A 329 10.70 12.37 30.03
N ARG A 330 10.27 11.18 30.46
CA ARG A 330 10.70 10.58 31.73
C ARG A 330 12.22 10.34 31.75
N TRP A 331 12.77 9.79 30.68
CA TRP A 331 14.21 9.54 30.56
C TRP A 331 15.02 10.84 30.66
N LEU A 332 14.64 11.88 29.90
CA LEU A 332 15.30 13.19 29.92
C LEU A 332 15.23 13.84 31.30
N PHE A 333 14.04 13.78 31.94
CA PHE A 333 13.82 14.35 33.27
C PHE A 333 14.75 13.73 34.32
N LEU A 334 14.94 12.40 34.28
CA LEU A 334 15.78 11.67 35.22
C LEU A 334 17.28 11.84 34.93
N LYS A 335 17.67 11.79 33.65
CA LYS A 335 19.08 11.85 33.24
C LYS A 335 19.68 13.24 33.40
N PHE A 336 18.87 14.30 33.24
CA PHE A 336 19.33 15.68 33.24
C PHE A 336 18.63 16.53 34.32
N PRO A 337 18.95 16.31 35.61
CA PRO A 337 18.27 17.00 36.72
C PRO A 337 18.49 18.51 36.74
N GLN A 338 19.57 19.00 36.14
CA GLN A 338 19.95 20.43 36.13
C GLN A 338 19.36 21.21 34.94
N LYS A 339 18.65 20.54 34.02
CA LYS A 339 18.07 21.19 32.83
C LYS A 339 16.66 21.69 33.14
N HIS A 340 16.34 22.89 32.66
CA HIS A 340 15.01 23.48 32.80
C HIS A 340 14.04 22.98 31.72
N GLU A 341 12.75 23.27 31.88
CA GLU A 341 11.66 22.84 30.99
C GLU A 341 11.98 23.07 29.50
N GLY A 342 12.23 24.31 29.07
CA GLY A 342 12.49 24.59 27.65
C GLY A 342 13.70 23.85 27.05
N GLN A 343 14.75 23.57 27.85
CA GLN A 343 15.86 22.73 27.42
C GLN A 343 15.42 21.27 27.23
N LEU A 344 14.65 20.73 28.18
CA LEU A 344 14.12 19.38 28.11
C LEU A 344 13.15 19.21 26.93
N THR A 345 12.29 20.19 26.67
CA THR A 345 11.38 20.22 25.52
C THR A 345 12.14 20.21 24.19
N ARG A 346 13.20 21.02 24.06
CA ARG A 346 14.08 21.01 22.87
C ARG A 346 14.80 19.67 22.71
N MET A 347 15.32 19.11 23.80
CA MET A 347 15.97 17.79 23.79
C MET A 347 14.99 16.67 23.43
N ARG A 348 13.74 16.75 23.88
CA ARG A 348 12.68 15.80 23.48
C ARG A 348 12.45 15.87 21.98
N GLN A 349 12.24 17.07 21.43
CA GLN A 349 12.08 17.26 19.97
C GLN A 349 13.27 16.71 19.17
N GLN A 350 14.50 16.87 19.67
CA GLN A 350 15.70 16.27 19.05
C GLN A 350 15.73 14.73 19.09
N ASN A 351 14.89 14.08 19.90
CA ASN A 351 14.84 12.62 20.02
C ASN A 351 13.60 11.99 19.35
N VAL A 352 12.48 12.72 19.28
CA VAL A 352 11.17 12.20 18.82
C VAL A 352 10.56 12.97 17.64
N SER A 353 11.30 13.87 16.98
CA SER A 353 10.78 14.51 15.77
C SER A 353 10.61 13.50 14.63
N ASN A 354 9.65 13.76 13.73
CA ASN A 354 9.38 12.89 12.59
C ASN A 354 10.64 12.64 11.75
N MET A 355 11.50 13.64 11.58
CA MET A 355 12.77 13.48 10.85
C MET A 355 13.72 12.50 11.55
N VAL A 356 13.85 12.58 12.88
CA VAL A 356 14.73 11.69 13.65
C VAL A 356 14.20 10.26 13.65
N LEU A 357 12.87 10.08 13.77
CA LEU A 357 12.25 8.76 13.67
C LEU A 357 12.39 8.17 12.27
N TYR A 358 12.23 8.99 11.24
CA TYR A 358 12.47 8.62 9.84
C TYR A 358 13.90 8.14 9.61
N GLU A 359 14.91 8.90 10.04
CA GLU A 359 16.32 8.52 9.90
C GLU A 359 16.64 7.18 10.57
N LYS A 360 16.13 6.96 11.79
CA LYS A 360 16.30 5.68 12.51
C LYS A 360 15.60 4.53 11.81
N ALA A 361 14.41 4.76 11.28
CA ALA A 361 13.67 3.76 10.54
C ALA A 361 14.39 3.36 9.24
N LEU A 362 14.98 4.32 8.52
CA LEU A 362 15.79 4.06 7.34
C LEU A 362 17.04 3.23 7.66
N GLN A 363 17.73 3.53 8.76
CA GLN A 363 18.88 2.74 9.23
C GLN A 363 18.52 1.27 9.51
N LYS A 364 17.24 1.01 9.83
CA LYS A 364 16.70 -0.33 10.07
C LYS A 364 16.03 -0.96 8.84
N GLY A 365 15.99 -0.25 7.71
CA GLY A 365 15.37 -0.74 6.47
C GLY A 365 13.85 -0.90 6.56
N LEU A 366 13.18 -0.20 7.49
CA LEU A 366 11.72 -0.36 7.72
C LEU A 366 10.87 -0.03 6.49
N GLN A 367 11.36 0.83 5.60
CA GLN A 367 10.68 1.21 4.36
C GLN A 367 10.37 0.02 3.44
N ALA A 368 11.14 -1.07 3.53
CA ALA A 368 10.92 -2.26 2.71
C ALA A 368 9.70 -3.07 3.16
N TYR A 369 9.27 -2.93 4.41
CA TYR A 369 8.18 -3.72 5.02
C TYR A 369 6.81 -3.04 4.89
N ILE A 370 6.78 -1.72 4.70
CA ILE A 370 5.56 -0.90 4.76
C ILE A 370 4.69 -1.11 3.53
N GLN A 371 3.38 -1.21 3.75
CA GLN A 371 2.35 -1.19 2.73
C GLN A 371 1.72 0.21 2.71
N ALA A 372 1.97 0.97 1.65
CA ALA A 372 1.44 2.33 1.49
C ALA A 372 0.43 2.45 0.35
N ASP A 373 0.51 1.58 -0.66
CA ASP A 373 -0.27 1.69 -1.88
C ASP A 373 -1.51 0.82 -1.87
N ARG A 374 -2.59 1.35 -2.46
CA ARG A 374 -3.81 0.59 -2.73
C ARG A 374 -3.49 -0.52 -3.72
N PHE A 375 -3.77 -1.76 -3.31
CA PHE A 375 -3.57 -2.91 -4.18
C PHE A 375 -4.45 -2.83 -5.43
N ALA A 376 -3.80 -2.89 -6.59
CA ALA A 376 -4.43 -3.00 -7.90
C ALA A 376 -4.14 -4.39 -8.48
N PRO A 377 -5.10 -5.34 -8.46
CA PRO A 377 -4.90 -6.70 -8.97
C PRO A 377 -4.47 -6.73 -10.43
N CYS A 378 -4.89 -5.72 -11.19
CA CYS A 378 -4.57 -5.58 -12.60
C CYS A 378 -3.06 -5.31 -12.81
N ARG A 379 -2.38 -4.71 -11.82
CA ARG A 379 -0.94 -4.47 -11.80
C ARG A 379 -0.14 -5.61 -11.18
N TRP A 380 -0.81 -6.65 -10.67
CA TRP A 380 -0.16 -7.79 -10.05
C TRP A 380 0.45 -8.71 -11.12
N THR A 381 1.67 -9.20 -10.88
CA THR A 381 2.35 -10.13 -11.78
C THR A 381 2.37 -11.53 -11.19
N ALA A 382 2.16 -12.53 -12.06
CA ALA A 382 2.23 -13.92 -11.66
C ALA A 382 3.67 -14.33 -11.30
N PRO A 383 3.88 -15.14 -10.24
CA PRO A 383 5.20 -15.63 -9.86
C PRO A 383 5.91 -16.40 -10.98
N GLY A 384 7.25 -16.32 -11.02
CA GLY A 384 8.08 -17.10 -11.93
C GLY A 384 8.29 -16.50 -13.33
N VAL A 385 7.46 -15.57 -13.78
CA VAL A 385 7.64 -14.86 -15.06
C VAL A 385 8.42 -13.57 -14.80
N PRO A 386 9.73 -13.52 -15.08
CA PRO A 386 10.49 -12.32 -14.89
C PRO A 386 9.88 -11.24 -15.77
N PRO A 387 9.97 -10.01 -15.32
CA PRO A 387 9.34 -8.95 -16.04
C PRO A 387 10.02 -8.65 -17.37
N VAL A 388 9.19 -8.29 -18.34
CA VAL A 388 9.61 -7.72 -19.62
C VAL A 388 9.90 -6.24 -19.36
N PHE A 389 11.07 -5.77 -19.73
CA PHE A 389 11.44 -4.36 -19.58
C PHE A 389 11.17 -3.66 -20.92
N ASP A 390 10.44 -2.53 -20.91
CA ASP A 390 10.06 -1.80 -22.14
C ASP A 390 11.27 -1.24 -22.92
N GLU A 391 12.48 -1.27 -22.35
CA GLU A 391 13.70 -0.79 -23.00
C GLU A 391 14.28 -1.77 -24.03
N ASP A 392 13.91 -3.06 -24.00
CA ASP A 392 14.50 -4.08 -24.89
C ASP A 392 13.91 -4.09 -26.32
N VAL A 393 13.00 -3.17 -26.65
CA VAL A 393 12.31 -3.14 -27.98
C VAL A 393 12.76 -1.96 -28.86
N LYS A 394 13.72 -1.14 -28.42
CA LYS A 394 14.11 0.07 -29.19
C LYS A 394 15.48 0.04 -29.88
N ASP A 395 16.32 -0.96 -29.66
CA ASP A 395 17.69 -0.93 -30.20
C ASP A 395 17.98 -1.88 -31.38
N ASP A 396 17.04 -2.72 -31.80
CA ASP A 396 17.29 -3.66 -32.92
C ASP A 396 16.92 -3.13 -34.31
N ASP A 397 16.19 -2.02 -34.43
CA ASP A 397 15.77 -1.46 -35.74
C ASP A 397 16.64 -0.28 -36.24
N PHE A 398 17.74 0.07 -35.56
CA PHE A 398 18.65 1.15 -35.98
C PHE A 398 20.08 0.70 -36.32
N ILE A 399 20.34 -0.61 -36.43
CA ILE A 399 21.65 -1.18 -36.79
C ILE A 399 21.56 -2.01 -38.09
N SER A 400 20.91 -1.49 -39.14
CA SER A 400 21.07 -2.02 -40.51
C SER A 400 21.71 -1.05 -41.50
N ASP A 401 21.80 0.25 -41.19
CA ASP A 401 22.25 1.27 -42.17
C ASP A 401 23.62 1.90 -41.92
N LYS A 402 24.42 1.38 -40.97
CA LYS A 402 25.80 1.86 -40.72
C LYS A 402 26.91 0.83 -40.96
N ARG A 403 26.63 -0.28 -41.65
CA ARG A 403 27.66 -1.26 -42.07
C ARG A 403 28.29 -1.00 -43.45
N SER A 404 27.87 0.05 -44.16
CA SER A 404 28.38 0.35 -45.52
C SER A 404 29.47 1.43 -45.56
N LEU A 405 29.86 2.02 -44.42
CA LEU A 405 30.88 3.08 -44.36
C LEU A 405 31.79 2.90 -43.15
N ARG A 406 32.63 1.85 -43.16
CA ARG A 406 33.89 1.74 -42.41
C ARG A 406 34.61 0.43 -42.76
N LEU A 407 34.81 0.20 -44.05
CA LEU A 407 35.93 -0.61 -44.55
C LEU A 407 36.97 0.37 -45.03
N GLN A 408 37.87 0.77 -44.12
CA GLN A 408 39.24 1.18 -44.41
C GLN A 408 39.91 1.63 -43.10
N ASN A 409 41.13 1.14 -42.92
CA ASN A 409 42.14 1.50 -41.93
C ASN A 409 42.18 0.69 -40.61
N ASN A 410 42.86 -0.45 -40.76
CA ASN A 410 44.20 -0.71 -40.18
C ASN A 410 44.36 -0.96 -38.68
N ASN A 411 44.70 -2.22 -38.43
CA ASN A 411 45.92 -2.71 -37.76
C ASN A 411 46.07 -2.68 -36.23
N CYS A 412 46.24 -3.92 -35.74
CA CYS A 412 47.28 -4.43 -34.83
C CYS A 412 46.90 -4.75 -33.36
N ASN A 413 46.93 -6.07 -33.11
CA ASN A 413 47.61 -6.80 -32.02
C ASN A 413 46.95 -6.92 -30.63
N GLU A 414 46.25 -8.04 -30.46
CA GLU A 414 46.51 -9.16 -29.53
C GLU A 414 47.21 -8.98 -28.15
N GLU A 415 46.56 -9.65 -27.18
CA GLU A 415 47.05 -10.43 -26.02
C GLU A 415 47.09 -9.86 -24.57
N VAL A 416 46.16 -10.41 -23.76
CA VAL A 416 46.31 -11.14 -22.47
C VAL A 416 46.99 -10.45 -21.28
N LEU A 417 46.28 -10.34 -20.13
CA LEU A 417 46.69 -10.97 -18.84
C LEU A 417 45.62 -10.87 -17.74
N GLU A 418 45.55 -11.93 -16.93
CA GLU A 418 44.63 -12.18 -15.82
C GLU A 418 45.08 -11.58 -14.47
N SER A 419 44.08 -11.46 -13.57
CA SER A 419 44.10 -11.80 -12.12
C SER A 419 44.58 -10.81 -11.05
N SER A 420 43.72 -10.72 -10.01
CA SER A 420 43.99 -10.48 -8.57
C SER A 420 44.59 -9.13 -8.17
N SER A 421 44.46 -8.60 -6.96
CA SER A 421 43.57 -8.69 -5.80
C SER A 421 43.97 -7.46 -4.94
N ASP A 422 43.19 -7.19 -3.89
CA ASP A 422 43.64 -6.51 -2.66
C ASP A 422 43.62 -4.97 -2.52
N LEU A 423 42.79 -4.60 -1.54
CA LEU A 423 43.10 -3.80 -0.36
C LEU A 423 42.68 -2.30 -0.30
N ASN A 424 41.81 -2.10 0.69
CA ASN A 424 41.85 -1.08 1.74
C ASN A 424 41.47 0.38 1.42
N CYS A 425 40.33 0.75 2.02
CA CYS A 425 40.16 1.85 2.97
C CYS A 425 41.25 2.93 2.98
N HIS A 426 40.88 4.19 2.72
CA HIS A 426 41.40 5.34 3.48
C HIS A 426 40.38 6.48 3.54
N LEU A 427 40.07 6.85 4.78
CA LEU A 427 39.35 8.03 5.25
C LEU A 427 40.17 9.29 4.89
N VAL A 428 39.55 10.35 4.35
CA VAL A 428 40.15 11.70 4.39
C VAL A 428 39.08 12.77 4.60
N HIS A 429 39.16 13.39 5.78
CA HIS A 429 38.70 14.73 6.12
C HIS A 429 39.27 15.78 5.15
N ILE A 430 38.47 16.72 4.65
CA ILE A 430 38.99 18.06 4.29
C ILE A 430 38.01 19.14 4.76
N GLN A 431 38.47 19.92 5.74
CA GLN A 431 37.98 21.24 6.10
C GLN A 431 38.60 22.30 5.19
N SER A 432 37.78 23.30 4.84
CA SER A 432 38.08 24.70 4.49
C SER A 432 39.53 25.11 4.18
N ASP A 433 39.74 25.77 3.03
CA ASP A 433 40.52 27.02 3.01
C ASP A 433 40.24 27.92 1.80
N LYS A 434 40.42 29.22 2.05
CA LYS A 434 40.12 30.41 1.23
C LYS A 434 41.05 30.56 0.01
N CYS A 435 40.58 31.28 -1.01
CA CYS A 435 41.46 32.13 -1.82
C CYS A 435 40.75 33.43 -2.27
N ASN A 436 41.38 34.56 -1.93
CA ASN A 436 41.04 35.93 -2.35
C ASN A 436 41.48 36.19 -3.79
N LYS A 437 40.78 37.11 -4.49
CA LYS A 437 41.40 38.19 -5.29
C LYS A 437 40.41 39.36 -5.50
N GLU A 438 40.89 40.53 -5.08
CA GLU A 438 40.44 41.94 -5.19
C GLU A 438 40.25 42.41 -6.66
N ALA A 439 39.61 43.52 -7.07
CA ALA A 439 38.82 44.64 -6.49
C ALA A 439 38.29 45.55 -7.64
N LYS A 440 37.49 46.57 -7.27
CA LYS A 440 36.96 47.77 -8.01
C LYS A 440 35.62 47.55 -8.75
N ASP A 441 34.60 48.41 -8.68
CA ASP A 441 34.56 49.87 -8.54
C ASP A 441 33.18 50.36 -8.01
N ASP A 442 33.15 51.63 -7.58
CA ASP A 442 32.11 52.35 -6.81
C ASP A 442 30.86 52.84 -7.58
N SER A 443 29.82 53.15 -6.77
CA SER A 443 29.01 54.40 -6.74
C SER A 443 27.55 54.47 -7.26
N SER A 444 26.70 55.01 -6.37
CA SER A 444 25.51 55.88 -6.56
C SER A 444 24.21 55.27 -7.13
N GLU A 445 22.98 55.75 -6.92
CA GLU A 445 22.22 56.51 -5.90
C GLU A 445 20.79 56.65 -6.53
N TYR A 446 19.69 56.54 -5.75
CA TYR A 446 18.27 56.78 -6.13
C TYR A 446 17.65 55.85 -7.22
N GLU A 447 16.35 55.53 -7.30
CA GLU A 447 15.11 56.23 -6.93
C GLU A 447 13.93 55.23 -6.82
N VAL A 448 12.91 55.62 -6.05
CA VAL A 448 11.63 54.93 -5.79
C VAL A 448 10.72 55.01 -7.02
N LEU A 449 9.90 53.98 -7.32
CA LEU A 449 8.49 54.14 -7.73
C LEU A 449 7.70 52.81 -7.66
N ASP A 450 6.45 52.99 -7.25
CA ASP A 450 5.34 52.09 -6.90
C ASP A 450 4.88 51.15 -8.04
N ASP A 451 4.42 49.94 -7.71
CA ASP A 451 2.98 49.58 -7.72
C ASP A 451 2.71 48.06 -7.84
N THR A 452 1.78 47.61 -6.99
CA THR A 452 0.79 46.50 -7.16
C THR A 452 1.16 45.02 -6.92
N ASP A 453 0.44 44.47 -5.93
CA ASP A 453 -0.13 43.12 -5.79
C ASP A 453 0.78 41.88 -5.65
N GLY A 454 1.05 41.51 -4.39
CA GLY A 454 1.65 40.23 -3.98
C GLY A 454 0.64 39.30 -3.32
N ASP A 455 0.07 38.41 -4.14
CA ASP A 455 -0.70 37.23 -3.75
C ASP A 455 0.21 36.18 -3.08
N SER A 456 -0.31 35.48 -2.08
CA SER A 456 0.41 34.45 -1.34
C SER A 456 0.47 33.15 -2.14
N SER A 457 1.60 32.86 -2.79
CA SER A 457 1.90 31.53 -3.33
C SER A 457 2.99 30.86 -2.51
N SER A 458 2.64 29.71 -1.95
CA SER A 458 3.51 28.76 -1.26
C SER A 458 4.62 28.30 -2.21
N THR A 459 5.87 28.55 -1.82
CA THR A 459 7.06 28.07 -2.50
C THR A 459 7.07 26.54 -2.53
N GLU A 460 7.04 25.98 -3.73
CA GLU A 460 7.25 24.57 -4.03
C GLU A 460 8.64 24.13 -3.52
N GLU A 461 8.69 23.16 -2.62
CA GLU A 461 9.93 22.48 -2.25
C GLU A 461 10.36 21.57 -3.40
N GLY A 462 11.49 21.94 -4.02
CA GLY A 462 12.10 21.21 -5.12
C GLY A 462 12.55 19.80 -4.73
N GLU A 463 12.20 18.85 -5.59
CA GLU A 463 12.69 17.47 -5.56
C GLU A 463 14.20 17.45 -5.86
N ILE A 464 14.98 16.90 -4.93
CA ILE A 464 16.39 16.59 -5.17
C ILE A 464 16.46 15.22 -5.86
N GLU A 465 16.72 15.22 -7.17
CA GLU A 465 17.05 14.00 -7.93
C GLU A 465 18.40 13.44 -7.47
N GLY A 466 18.33 12.35 -6.69
CA GLY A 466 19.47 11.48 -6.35
C GLY A 466 19.21 10.06 -6.86
N ASP A 467 20.22 9.49 -7.52
CA ASP A 467 20.20 8.29 -8.39
C ASP A 467 19.96 6.93 -7.67
N LEU A 468 18.91 6.83 -6.84
CA LEU A 468 18.49 5.63 -6.09
C LEU A 468 16.99 5.28 -6.33
N SER A 469 16.55 5.33 -7.59
CA SER A 469 15.13 5.32 -8.01
C SER A 469 14.32 4.02 -7.83
N SER A 470 14.79 3.03 -7.05
CA SER A 470 14.08 1.73 -6.89
C SER A 470 13.12 1.65 -5.69
N TYR A 471 13.18 2.59 -4.76
CA TYR A 471 12.22 2.71 -3.66
C TYR A 471 11.46 4.03 -3.81
N ARG A 472 10.12 3.98 -3.73
CA ARG A 472 9.35 5.21 -3.53
C ARG A 472 9.82 5.83 -2.23
N VAL A 473 10.24 7.09 -2.27
CA VAL A 473 10.53 7.85 -1.06
C VAL A 473 9.19 7.99 -0.33
N LEU A 474 8.98 7.14 0.67
CA LEU A 474 7.88 7.31 1.61
C LEU A 474 8.08 8.67 2.28
N SER A 475 6.99 9.40 2.52
CA SER A 475 7.10 10.67 3.23
C SER A 475 7.76 10.43 4.60
N SER A 476 8.57 11.39 5.04
CA SER A 476 9.20 11.33 6.37
C SER A 476 8.17 11.14 7.48
N LYS A 477 6.98 11.70 7.27
CA LYS A 477 5.81 11.54 8.13
C LYS A 477 5.35 10.08 8.22
N THR A 478 5.01 9.43 7.09
CA THR A 478 4.49 8.06 7.09
C THR A 478 5.43 7.06 7.77
N LEU A 479 6.73 7.17 7.55
CA LEU A 479 7.70 6.26 8.16
C LEU A 479 7.81 6.47 9.68
N ALA A 480 7.76 7.72 10.14
CA ALA A 480 7.73 8.06 11.56
C ALA A 480 6.43 7.55 12.23
N ASP A 481 5.28 7.78 11.59
CA ASP A 481 3.97 7.33 12.07
C ASP A 481 3.96 5.79 12.22
N VAL A 482 4.59 5.04 11.29
CA VAL A 482 4.76 3.57 11.40
C VAL A 482 5.65 3.17 12.59
N VAL A 483 6.72 3.91 12.87
CA VAL A 483 7.57 3.66 14.06
C VAL A 483 6.75 3.81 15.33
N GLU A 484 5.98 4.89 15.43
CA GLU A 484 5.08 5.14 16.55
C GLU A 484 4.03 4.03 16.67
N ALA A 485 3.41 3.63 15.56
CA ALA A 485 2.45 2.55 15.54
C ALA A 485 3.03 1.19 15.97
N LEU A 486 4.25 0.86 15.56
CA LEU A 486 4.93 -0.35 16.02
C LEU A 486 5.16 -0.29 17.54
N ILE A 487 5.58 0.86 18.07
CA ILE A 487 5.70 1.07 19.53
C ILE A 487 4.35 0.89 20.22
N GLY A 488 3.28 1.44 19.66
CA GLY A 488 1.91 1.28 20.13
C GLY A 488 1.46 -0.18 20.16
N VAL A 489 1.69 -0.93 19.08
CA VAL A 489 1.36 -2.37 18.99
C VAL A 489 2.12 -3.18 20.04
N TYR A 490 3.43 -2.98 20.16
CA TYR A 490 4.23 -3.71 21.16
C TYR A 490 3.78 -3.38 22.59
N TYR A 491 3.42 -2.12 22.84
CA TYR A 491 2.91 -1.66 24.11
C TYR A 491 1.55 -2.28 24.46
N VAL A 492 0.63 -2.39 23.50
CA VAL A 492 -0.70 -2.96 23.70
C VAL A 492 -0.63 -4.48 23.89
N GLU A 493 0.09 -5.19 23.02
CA GLU A 493 0.09 -6.65 22.99
C GLU A 493 0.95 -7.29 24.08
N SER A 494 1.99 -6.59 24.58
CA SER A 494 2.96 -7.18 25.51
C SER A 494 3.49 -6.22 26.58
N GLY A 495 2.89 -5.03 26.68
CA GLY A 495 3.16 -4.08 27.76
C GLY A 495 4.46 -3.28 27.62
N PRO A 496 4.82 -2.52 28.68
CA PRO A 496 5.94 -1.57 28.63
C PRO A 496 7.29 -2.19 28.25
N LYS A 497 7.57 -3.41 28.72
CA LYS A 497 8.85 -4.11 28.47
C LYS A 497 9.05 -4.41 26.98
N ALA A 498 7.99 -4.80 26.28
CA ALA A 498 8.03 -5.07 24.84
C ALA A 498 8.28 -3.78 24.05
N ALA A 499 7.59 -2.70 24.41
CA ALA A 499 7.78 -1.41 23.78
C ALA A 499 9.20 -0.87 24.01
N THR A 500 9.74 -0.96 25.23
CA THR A 500 11.14 -0.62 25.53
C THR A 500 12.12 -1.46 24.70
N HIS A 501 11.88 -2.77 24.54
CA HIS A 501 12.70 -3.62 23.69
C HIS A 501 12.72 -3.15 22.23
N LEU A 502 11.55 -2.82 21.67
CA LEU A 502 11.45 -2.27 20.32
C LEU A 502 12.15 -0.91 20.22
N MET A 503 11.94 -0.01 21.17
CA MET A 503 12.61 1.30 21.20
C MET A 503 14.12 1.15 21.21
N ASP A 504 14.66 0.23 22.01
CA ASP A 504 16.09 -0.09 22.03
C ASP A 504 16.57 -0.65 20.67
N TRP A 505 15.79 -1.55 20.06
CA TRP A 505 16.09 -2.11 18.74
C TRP A 505 16.14 -1.02 17.64
N ILE A 506 15.25 -0.04 17.69
CA ILE A 506 15.25 1.13 16.78
C ILE A 506 16.40 2.10 17.10
N GLY A 507 16.89 2.12 18.33
CA GLY A 507 17.92 3.06 18.79
C GLY A 507 17.33 4.33 19.42
N ILE A 508 16.14 4.26 20.01
CA ILE A 508 15.52 5.32 20.78
C ILE A 508 15.91 5.15 22.26
N PRO A 509 16.46 6.17 22.92
CA PRO A 509 16.88 6.06 24.31
C PRO A 509 15.66 5.84 25.21
N SER A 510 15.60 4.68 25.86
CA SER A 510 14.46 4.27 26.70
C SER A 510 14.87 3.75 28.09
N ARG A 511 16.14 3.34 28.26
CA ARG A 511 16.66 2.78 29.51
C ARG A 511 16.98 3.86 30.53
N TYR A 512 16.60 3.60 31.77
CA TYR A 512 17.00 4.37 32.94
C TYR A 512 17.90 3.48 33.81
N ASP A 513 19.01 4.03 34.28
CA ASP A 513 19.83 3.36 35.29
C ASP A 513 19.28 3.70 36.69
N MET A 514 19.37 2.77 37.65
CA MET A 514 18.95 3.03 39.04
C MET A 514 19.72 4.21 39.68
N GLU A 515 20.93 4.50 39.17
CA GLU A 515 21.74 5.64 39.60
C GLU A 515 21.13 7.00 39.20
N ASP A 516 20.45 7.08 38.04
CA ASP A 516 19.84 8.32 37.55
C ASP A 516 18.68 8.78 38.45
N GLY A 517 17.90 7.83 38.97
CA GLY A 517 16.84 8.12 39.94
C GLY A 517 17.36 8.67 41.27
N THR A 518 18.59 8.31 41.65
CA THR A 518 19.24 8.81 42.87
C THR A 518 19.79 10.21 42.66
N ARG A 519 20.36 10.50 41.48
CA ARG A 519 20.82 11.85 41.08
C ARG A 519 19.67 12.85 40.93
N ALA A 520 18.54 12.42 40.38
CA ALA A 520 17.34 13.26 40.30
C ALA A 520 16.78 13.65 41.69
N ARG A 521 16.94 12.77 42.68
CA ARG A 521 16.51 13.01 44.07
C ARG A 521 17.49 13.85 44.89
N ALA A 522 18.78 13.81 44.55
CA ALA A 522 19.84 14.51 45.29
C ALA A 522 19.81 16.05 45.18
N GLY A 523 18.91 16.62 44.37
CA GLY A 523 18.86 18.06 44.08
C GLY A 523 17.89 18.90 44.90
N CYS A 524 17.08 18.32 45.80
CA CYS A 524 15.96 19.05 46.43
C CYS A 524 16.07 19.10 47.95
N THR A 525 16.79 20.11 48.47
CA THR A 525 16.82 20.40 49.91
C THR A 525 15.85 21.54 50.20
N VAL A 526 14.59 21.21 50.48
CA VAL A 526 13.58 22.21 50.84
C VAL A 526 13.84 22.71 52.26
N PRO A 527 13.98 24.03 52.50
CA PRO A 527 14.17 24.57 53.84
C PRO A 527 13.02 24.17 54.79
N GLU A 528 13.34 23.82 56.05
CA GLU A 528 12.33 23.45 57.05
C GLU A 528 11.26 24.53 57.27
N THR A 529 11.62 25.80 57.11
CA THR A 529 10.71 26.94 57.22
C THR A 529 9.60 26.90 56.17
N VAL A 530 9.92 26.42 54.97
CA VAL A 530 8.94 26.25 53.88
C VAL A 530 8.04 25.05 54.17
N LEU A 531 8.59 23.94 54.66
CA LEU A 531 7.80 22.76 55.03
C LEU A 531 6.77 23.09 56.11
N ARG A 532 7.12 23.89 57.12
CA ARG A 532 6.17 24.29 58.18
C ARG A 532 5.07 25.26 57.71
N SER A 533 5.27 25.93 56.56
CA SER A 533 4.31 26.90 56.02
C SER A 533 3.20 26.28 55.18
N ILE A 534 3.27 24.97 54.90
CA ILE A 534 2.35 24.26 54.00
C ILE A 534 1.49 23.29 54.81
N ASP A 535 0.19 23.37 54.62
CA ASP A 535 -0.77 22.43 55.20
C ASP A 535 -0.86 21.15 54.33
N PHE A 536 0.08 20.22 54.57
CA PHE A 536 0.17 18.97 53.82
C PHE A 536 -1.06 18.09 54.00
N GLU A 537 -1.69 18.08 55.17
CA GLU A 537 -2.84 17.21 55.45
C GLU A 537 -4.03 17.57 54.56
N LYS A 538 -4.32 18.86 54.37
CA LYS A 538 -5.39 19.31 53.46
C LYS A 538 -5.14 18.90 52.02
N ILE A 539 -3.91 19.06 51.53
CA ILE A 539 -3.55 18.74 50.14
C ILE A 539 -3.56 17.21 49.92
N GLU A 540 -2.97 16.45 50.84
CA GLU A 540 -2.93 14.97 50.79
C GLU A 540 -4.35 14.38 50.88
N MET A 541 -5.24 15.00 51.67
CA MET A 541 -6.65 14.61 51.75
C MET A 541 -7.42 14.94 50.46
N ALA A 542 -7.19 16.12 49.87
CA ALA A 542 -7.83 16.51 48.60
C ALA A 542 -7.39 15.62 47.43
N LEU A 543 -6.14 15.15 47.43
CA LEU A 543 -5.57 14.24 46.44
C LEU A 543 -5.86 12.76 46.73
N GLY A 544 -6.26 12.42 47.97
CA GLY A 544 -6.42 11.03 48.41
C GLY A 544 -5.11 10.24 48.43
N TYR A 545 -3.96 10.90 48.63
CA TYR A 545 -2.63 10.30 48.57
C TYR A 545 -1.67 10.91 49.58
N SER A 546 -0.89 10.07 50.28
CA SER A 546 0.17 10.50 51.20
C SER A 546 1.54 10.42 50.53
N PHE A 547 2.25 11.55 50.45
CA PHE A 547 3.54 11.60 49.78
C PHE A 547 4.64 11.04 50.68
N ARG A 548 5.43 10.10 50.14
CA ARG A 548 6.67 9.64 50.80
C ARG A 548 7.72 10.74 50.87
N GLU A 549 7.76 11.58 49.85
CA GLU A 549 8.70 12.67 49.69
C GLU A 549 7.93 13.97 49.49
N ARG A 550 7.75 14.73 50.57
CA ARG A 550 6.96 15.96 50.55
C ARG A 550 7.66 17.10 49.79
N SER A 551 8.97 17.03 49.59
CA SER A 551 9.70 18.04 48.80
C SER A 551 9.20 18.13 47.35
N LEU A 552 8.82 17.00 46.74
CA LEU A 552 8.24 16.97 45.38
C LEU A 552 6.87 17.65 45.33
N LEU A 553 6.07 17.52 46.40
CA LEU A 553 4.79 18.21 46.50
C LEU A 553 5.00 19.72 46.64
N VAL A 554 6.00 20.15 47.41
CA VAL A 554 6.37 21.57 47.51
C VAL A 554 6.80 22.13 46.15
N GLU A 555 7.62 21.40 45.39
CA GLU A 555 8.01 21.80 44.03
C GLU A 555 6.78 21.93 43.11
N ALA A 556 5.88 20.95 43.12
CA ALA A 556 4.68 20.92 42.28
C ALA A 556 3.72 22.09 42.52
N ILE A 557 3.66 22.63 43.75
CA ILE A 557 2.78 23.76 44.09
C ILE A 557 3.51 25.12 44.08
N THR A 558 4.77 25.19 43.65
CA THR A 558 5.56 26.44 43.67
C THR A 558 5.72 27.05 42.28
N HIS A 559 5.15 28.25 42.08
CA HIS A 559 5.21 29.00 40.83
C HIS A 559 6.56 29.73 40.66
N ALA A 560 7.00 29.91 39.40
CA ALA A 560 8.29 30.53 39.04
C ALA A 560 8.46 31.98 39.53
N SER A 561 7.36 32.70 39.79
CA SER A 561 7.39 34.06 40.36
C SER A 561 7.89 34.10 41.82
N ARG A 562 8.05 32.95 42.48
CA ARG A 562 8.54 32.86 43.86
C ARG A 562 9.86 32.10 43.91
N PRO A 563 10.96 32.67 43.40
CA PRO A 563 12.28 32.05 43.48
C PRO A 563 12.77 32.12 44.93
N ALA A 564 12.36 31.19 45.77
CA ALA A 564 12.95 31.01 47.10
C ALA A 564 14.28 30.26 46.95
N SER A 565 15.35 30.73 47.61
CA SER A 565 16.63 30.03 47.64
C SER A 565 16.44 28.58 48.07
N GLY A 566 16.70 27.63 47.16
CA GLY A 566 16.67 26.19 47.43
C GLY A 566 15.36 25.45 47.12
N VAL A 567 14.31 26.10 46.61
CA VAL A 567 13.07 25.41 46.19
C VAL A 567 12.88 25.48 44.67
N PRO A 568 12.94 24.35 43.94
CA PRO A 568 12.62 24.33 42.51
C PRO A 568 11.15 24.68 42.26
N CYS A 569 10.86 25.23 41.08
CA CYS A 569 9.49 25.50 40.63
C CYS A 569 8.93 24.33 39.82
N TYR A 570 7.60 24.29 39.67
CA TYR A 570 6.91 23.16 39.06
C TYR A 570 7.24 22.92 37.58
N GLN A 571 7.89 23.85 36.86
CA GLN A 571 8.07 23.78 35.39
C GLN A 571 8.71 22.47 34.90
N ARG A 572 9.66 21.91 35.67
CA ARG A 572 10.26 20.62 35.32
C ARG A 572 9.29 19.45 35.53
N LEU A 573 8.44 19.54 36.55
CA LEU A 573 7.38 18.57 36.82
C LEU A 573 6.23 18.69 35.81
N GLU A 574 5.93 19.90 35.33
CA GLU A 574 4.98 20.16 34.23
C GLU A 574 5.43 19.45 32.94
N PHE A 575 6.70 19.58 32.55
CA PHE A 575 7.25 18.88 31.38
C PHE A 575 6.97 17.37 31.36
N VAL A 576 7.15 16.70 32.50
CA VAL A 576 6.92 15.25 32.64
C VAL A 576 5.44 14.93 32.92
N GLY A 577 4.73 15.86 33.55
CA GLY A 577 3.29 15.84 33.85
C GLY A 577 2.43 15.84 32.59
N ASP A 578 2.73 16.72 31.64
CA ASP A 578 2.03 16.82 30.37
C ASP A 578 2.12 15.52 29.58
N ALA A 579 3.33 14.95 29.51
CA ALA A 579 3.57 13.71 28.78
C ALA A 579 2.89 12.50 29.43
N VAL A 580 2.84 12.42 30.77
CA VAL A 580 2.14 11.31 31.45
C VAL A 580 0.62 11.46 31.34
N LEU A 581 0.07 12.67 31.41
CA LEU A 581 -1.37 12.90 31.27
C LEU A 581 -1.83 12.59 29.84
N ASP A 582 -1.12 13.08 28.82
CA ASP A 582 -1.41 12.77 27.42
C ASP A 582 -1.39 11.25 27.18
N HIS A 583 -0.37 10.56 27.71
CA HIS A 583 -0.29 9.11 27.62
C HIS A 583 -1.44 8.38 28.32
N LEU A 584 -1.76 8.72 29.58
CA LEU A 584 -2.79 8.04 30.35
C LEU A 584 -4.19 8.26 29.77
N ILE A 585 -4.49 9.49 29.34
CA ILE A 585 -5.77 9.85 28.71
C ILE A 585 -5.87 9.16 27.35
N THR A 586 -4.84 9.22 26.51
CA THR A 586 -4.84 8.54 25.20
C THR A 586 -4.99 7.02 25.36
N ARG A 587 -4.31 6.42 26.35
CA ARG A 587 -4.47 5.01 26.71
C ARG A 587 -5.91 4.71 27.11
N TYR A 588 -6.52 5.52 27.97
CA TYR A 588 -7.91 5.35 28.37
C TYR A 588 -8.86 5.42 27.17
N LEU A 589 -8.71 6.42 26.30
CA LEU A 589 -9.54 6.57 25.09
C LEU A 589 -9.37 5.39 24.14
N PHE A 590 -8.13 4.94 23.92
CA PHE A 590 -7.80 3.82 23.04
C PHE A 590 -8.49 2.51 23.47
N PHE A 591 -8.47 2.17 24.76
CA PHE A 591 -9.07 0.94 25.28
C PHE A 591 -10.59 1.05 25.54
N THR A 592 -11.10 2.26 25.79
CA THR A 592 -12.53 2.47 26.04
C THR A 592 -13.33 2.50 24.73
N TYR A 593 -12.76 3.07 23.67
CA TYR A 593 -13.44 3.27 22.40
C TYR A 593 -12.76 2.47 21.27
N THR A 594 -13.06 1.17 21.21
CA THR A 594 -12.51 0.25 20.20
C THR A 594 -13.04 0.51 18.80
N ASP A 595 -14.28 0.98 18.69
CA ASP A 595 -15.01 1.08 17.42
C ASP A 595 -14.98 2.49 16.82
N LEU A 596 -14.43 3.47 17.54
CA LEU A 596 -14.29 4.83 17.03
C LEU A 596 -13.21 4.90 15.95
N PRO A 597 -13.45 5.62 14.85
CA PRO A 597 -12.42 5.86 13.85
C PRO A 597 -11.29 6.71 14.45
N PRO A 598 -10.05 6.54 13.98
CA PRO A 598 -8.86 7.20 14.52
C PRO A 598 -8.98 8.73 14.55
N GLY A 599 -9.54 9.35 13.51
CA GLY A 599 -9.77 10.81 13.50
C GLY A 599 -10.62 11.30 14.68
N ARG A 600 -11.67 10.55 15.07
CA ARG A 600 -12.52 10.91 16.22
C ARG A 600 -11.83 10.68 17.56
N LEU A 601 -10.92 9.71 17.64
CA LEU A 601 -10.08 9.54 18.83
C LEU A 601 -9.11 10.71 18.99
N THR A 602 -8.54 11.21 17.91
CA THR A 602 -7.69 12.41 17.93
C THR A 602 -8.46 13.64 18.39
N ASP A 603 -9.70 13.83 17.91
CA ASP A 603 -10.59 14.91 18.38
C ASP A 603 -10.85 14.79 19.90
N LEU A 604 -11.18 13.58 20.38
CA LEU A 604 -11.43 13.33 21.79
C LEU A 604 -10.19 13.56 22.66
N ARG A 605 -9.01 13.16 22.18
CA ARG A 605 -7.72 13.43 22.84
C ARG A 605 -7.51 14.93 22.99
N ALA A 606 -7.64 15.69 21.90
CA ALA A 606 -7.47 17.15 21.93
C ALA A 606 -8.50 17.85 22.83
N ALA A 607 -9.74 17.36 22.86
CA ALA A 607 -10.79 17.87 23.72
C ALA A 607 -10.59 17.52 25.20
N ALA A 608 -9.95 16.40 25.53
CA ALA A 608 -9.70 15.97 26.91
C ALA A 608 -8.40 16.56 27.47
N VAL A 609 -7.33 16.55 26.69
CA VAL A 609 -5.99 17.04 27.05
C VAL A 609 -5.89 18.51 26.68
N ASN A 610 -6.48 19.38 27.51
CA ASN A 610 -6.35 20.83 27.35
C ASN A 610 -6.28 21.55 28.69
N ASN A 611 -5.67 22.74 28.65
CA ASN A 611 -5.38 23.52 29.85
C ASN A 611 -6.65 23.97 30.59
N GLU A 612 -7.73 24.27 29.87
CA GLU A 612 -8.99 24.71 30.47
C GLU A 612 -9.64 23.61 31.33
N ASN A 613 -9.65 22.37 30.83
CA ASN A 613 -10.16 21.22 31.58
C ASN A 613 -9.29 20.93 32.79
N PHE A 614 -7.96 20.99 32.66
CA PHE A 614 -7.07 20.81 33.80
C PHE A 614 -7.25 21.90 34.86
N ALA A 615 -7.45 23.16 34.44
CA ALA A 615 -7.75 24.26 35.36
C ALA A 615 -9.07 24.02 36.11
N ARG A 616 -10.14 23.61 35.41
CA ARG A 616 -11.43 23.28 36.04
C ARG A 616 -11.30 22.14 37.05
N VAL A 617 -10.50 21.11 36.75
CA VAL A 617 -10.20 20.01 37.68
C VAL A 617 -9.42 20.52 38.90
N ALA A 618 -8.38 21.34 38.70
CA ALA A 618 -7.62 21.93 39.80
C ALA A 618 -8.48 22.81 40.72
N VAL A 619 -9.42 23.57 40.15
CA VAL A 619 -10.38 24.38 40.93
C VAL A 619 -11.37 23.50 41.68
N LYS A 620 -11.95 22.49 41.02
CA LYS A 620 -12.90 21.54 41.62
C LYS A 620 -12.32 20.80 42.83
N HIS A 621 -11.02 20.49 42.81
CA HIS A 621 -10.32 19.85 43.91
C HIS A 621 -9.66 20.82 44.89
N GLY A 622 -9.86 22.14 44.74
CA GLY A 622 -9.32 23.15 45.65
C GLY A 622 -7.81 23.35 45.57
N LEU A 623 -7.13 22.80 44.56
CA LEU A 623 -5.66 22.83 44.45
C LEU A 623 -5.11 24.25 44.22
N HIS A 624 -5.87 25.10 43.53
CA HIS A 624 -5.55 26.51 43.30
C HIS A 624 -5.30 27.30 44.59
N LEU A 625 -6.00 26.97 45.68
CA LEU A 625 -5.84 27.62 47.00
C LEU A 625 -4.48 27.35 47.65
N HIS A 626 -3.78 26.31 47.19
CA HIS A 626 -2.50 25.86 47.72
C HIS A 626 -1.32 26.29 46.85
N LEU A 627 -1.56 26.99 45.74
CA LEU A 627 -0.52 27.46 44.84
C LEU A 627 0.34 28.55 45.51
N ARG A 628 1.65 28.35 45.52
CA ARG A 628 2.61 29.30 46.09
C ARG A 628 3.14 30.19 44.96
N HIS A 629 2.65 31.41 44.89
CA HIS A 629 3.15 32.45 43.99
C HIS A 629 3.58 33.70 44.76
N GLY A 630 4.15 34.65 44.02
CA GLY A 630 4.55 35.98 44.51
C GLY A 630 4.16 37.09 43.53
N SER A 631 3.29 36.76 42.57
CA SER A 631 2.75 37.70 41.58
C SER A 631 1.36 38.13 42.02
N SER A 632 1.13 39.45 42.08
CA SER A 632 -0.18 40.04 42.37
C SER A 632 -1.21 39.78 41.27
N ALA A 633 -0.76 39.59 40.02
CA ALA A 633 -1.64 39.26 38.90
C ALA A 633 -2.29 37.87 39.03
N LEU A 634 -1.61 36.95 39.72
CA LEU A 634 -2.15 35.61 40.02
C LEU A 634 -3.08 35.61 41.25
N GLU A 635 -3.09 36.67 42.06
CA GLU A 635 -4.06 36.83 43.18
C GLU A 635 -5.44 37.27 42.69
N THR A 636 -5.52 37.84 41.48
CA THR A 636 -6.75 38.38 40.87
C THR A 636 -7.47 37.41 39.91
N GLN A 637 -6.89 36.23 39.66
CA GLN A 637 -7.40 35.18 38.77
C GLN A 637 -7.96 34.03 39.59
#